data_AF-A0A5M6ISP9-F1
#
_entry.id   AF-A0A5M6ISP9-F1
#
_cell.length_a   1.000
_cell.length_b   1.000
_cell.length_c   1.000
_cell.angle_alpha   90.00
_cell.angle_beta   90.00
_cell.angle_gamma   90.00
#
_symmetry.space_group_name_H-M   'P 1'
#
loop_
_entity.id
_entity.type
_entity.pdbx_description
1 polymer ?
#
loop_
_entity_poly.entity_id
_entity_poly.type
_entity_poly.pdbx_seq_one_letter_code
_entity_poly.pdbx_strand_id
1 'polypeptide(L)'
;MPTPVTKQQFQFVYSYRTSGDSYFGSVIDDGSQGLRTGRTIAGKDGTYTIGASTPADAGAAVGTVQVTSYFRAAAARTLETIGGQSGQSPSGTAGLGSERDRPLFLPDVSFGPSTPLSAHSRVYGFIFTYPDGNSYEGEVGDDGRYGYQPGKVIPTGQGSYLITDVVAFDRIAPGQVRVHSYSDARTGTTYTLPQTGGTTANAAGLGSERARLPQSAGGGALGLGGRLEPHLPLTNSSGAIYVWTGGTHGAFNDPANWQDIRTHGMARQAPGANDIAWFAGGTAEVTGAVNRASLLVDKGARVTLRGTPQDSHVVGRMAVIDGGRLTIRGAKLGRGGDIVIGPGSVLDISRRTALPPRGNDDTAGRFESLTLQGPAGSRPGGRLDLGEPDLALNSIWGPVNRNAGSGNSFDAAAGISGSGDFLPPFTDQPEPIVTPLTGPLPWPDVMTTIDFGTVHVGETVLKGFGIENGSGNAGPELYGAVQSAAHGGSVTDPRLSGAGTIAQDFTINGRGGLARYPIILHATTAGPLRGQAVHIAYGAGVKIDGGRYFDGGQTLPITGKVLNHAAPAFIAQSGPGRLSHSGNAWTLDLGTLHVGDTDKLVSLAVANAAAGPSDLLSGNFSVAENPGIRVNGANSFAGLEAEELRGGLRIMASAAAPPGAHSATLVLHPTGSNASGYAAALPDQTLTVRDVVVA
;
A
#
# COMPACT_ATOMS: atom_id res chain seq x y z
N MET A 1 -46.54 -5.86 -17.60
CA MET A 1 -45.65 -4.88 -16.95
C MET A 1 -44.27 -5.04 -17.56
N PRO A 2 -43.56 -3.95 -17.92
CA PRO A 2 -42.17 -4.08 -18.36
C PRO A 2 -41.34 -4.73 -17.26
N THR A 3 -40.52 -5.71 -17.61
CA THR A 3 -39.57 -6.35 -16.69
C THR A 3 -38.71 -5.27 -16.05
N PRO A 4 -38.61 -5.18 -14.72
CA PRO A 4 -37.79 -4.16 -14.08
C PRO A 4 -36.35 -4.26 -14.59
N VAL A 5 -35.86 -3.18 -15.19
CA VAL A 5 -34.47 -3.12 -15.65
C VAL A 5 -33.59 -3.20 -14.40
N THR A 6 -32.75 -4.23 -14.33
CA THR A 6 -31.91 -4.46 -13.16
C THR A 6 -30.73 -3.48 -13.22
N LYS A 7 -30.73 -2.49 -12.32
CA LYS A 7 -29.61 -1.55 -12.17
C LYS A 7 -28.38 -2.28 -11.64
N GLN A 8 -27.23 -1.93 -12.19
CA GLN A 8 -25.93 -2.43 -11.78
C GLN A 8 -25.04 -1.26 -11.34
N GLN A 9 -24.24 -1.48 -10.31
CA GLN A 9 -23.18 -0.60 -9.89
C GLN A 9 -21.86 -1.13 -10.43
N PHE A 10 -21.27 -0.40 -11.37
CA PHE A 10 -19.98 -0.73 -11.97
C PHE A 10 -18.86 -0.01 -11.24
N GLN A 11 -17.81 -0.72 -10.90
CA GLN A 11 -16.57 -0.12 -10.42
C GLN A 11 -15.78 0.45 -11.60
N PHE A 12 -15.02 1.51 -11.38
CA PHE A 12 -14.12 2.04 -12.39
C PHE A 12 -12.83 2.60 -11.78
N VAL A 13 -11.76 2.60 -12.59
CA VAL A 13 -10.60 3.44 -12.39
C VAL A 13 -10.52 4.42 -13.54
N TYR A 14 -10.36 5.70 -13.23
CA TYR A 14 -9.97 6.72 -14.20
C TYR A 14 -8.47 6.99 -14.08
N SER A 15 -7.72 6.83 -15.17
CA SER A 15 -6.27 7.10 -15.21
C SER A 15 -5.99 8.33 -16.07
N TYR A 16 -5.28 9.32 -15.52
CA TYR A 16 -4.85 10.51 -16.27
C TYR A 16 -3.68 10.17 -17.18
N ARG A 17 -3.70 10.69 -18.42
CA ARG A 17 -2.66 10.38 -19.41
C ARG A 17 -1.29 10.98 -19.06
N THR A 18 -1.26 12.12 -18.39
CA THR A 18 -0.05 12.95 -18.26
C THR A 18 0.57 12.93 -16.87
N SER A 19 -0.23 12.85 -15.80
CA SER A 19 0.30 12.89 -14.43
C SER A 19 0.60 11.51 -13.84
N GLY A 20 0.06 10.44 -14.44
CA GLY A 20 0.05 9.09 -13.86
C GLY A 20 -0.93 8.94 -12.70
N ASP A 21 -1.59 10.02 -12.26
CA ASP A 21 -2.61 9.94 -11.21
C ASP A 21 -3.81 9.12 -11.68
N SER A 22 -4.60 8.66 -10.72
CA SER A 22 -5.85 7.98 -11.01
C SER A 22 -6.85 8.19 -9.88
N TYR A 23 -8.13 7.94 -10.13
CA TYR A 23 -9.12 7.83 -9.06
C TYR A 23 -10.03 6.63 -9.29
N PHE A 24 -10.50 6.07 -8.18
CA PHE A 24 -11.34 4.89 -8.14
C PHE A 24 -12.73 5.23 -7.61
N GLY A 25 -13.74 4.68 -8.25
CA GLY A 25 -15.13 4.94 -7.91
C GLY A 25 -16.09 3.89 -8.44
N SER A 26 -17.38 4.21 -8.36
CA SER A 26 -18.45 3.42 -8.97
C SER A 26 -19.48 4.29 -9.68
N VAL A 27 -20.16 3.71 -10.66
CA VAL A 27 -21.24 4.35 -11.42
C VAL A 27 -22.45 3.41 -11.54
N ILE A 28 -23.66 3.96 -11.42
CA ILE A 28 -24.90 3.20 -11.59
C ILE A 28 -25.32 3.23 -13.06
N ASP A 29 -25.55 2.07 -13.66
CA ASP A 29 -26.07 1.93 -15.02
C ASP A 29 -27.15 0.84 -15.07
N ASP A 30 -28.19 1.07 -15.85
CA ASP A 30 -29.26 0.10 -16.16
C ASP A 30 -29.10 -0.49 -17.57
N GLY A 31 -27.97 -0.21 -18.22
CA GLY A 31 -27.66 -0.57 -19.59
C GLY A 31 -27.82 0.59 -20.57
N SER A 32 -28.43 1.71 -20.15
CA SER A 32 -28.59 2.91 -20.97
C SER A 32 -27.25 3.57 -21.35
N GLN A 33 -26.21 3.41 -20.53
CA GLN A 33 -24.86 3.91 -20.81
C GLN A 33 -23.98 2.85 -21.53
N GLY A 34 -24.49 1.63 -21.68
CA GLY A 34 -23.79 0.51 -22.29
C GLY A 34 -22.51 0.10 -21.54
N LEU A 35 -22.44 0.33 -20.23
CA LEU A 35 -21.28 -0.07 -19.44
C LEU A 35 -21.20 -1.58 -19.33
N ARG A 36 -19.97 -2.10 -19.43
CA ARG A 36 -19.66 -3.54 -19.32
C ARG A 36 -18.30 -3.70 -18.67
N THR A 37 -18.16 -4.69 -17.81
CA THR A 37 -16.88 -5.11 -17.21
C THR A 37 -15.81 -5.35 -18.28
N GLY A 38 -14.59 -4.90 -18.03
CA GLY A 38 -13.45 -5.02 -18.95
C GLY A 38 -13.41 -3.95 -20.06
N ARG A 39 -14.45 -3.12 -20.18
CA ARG A 39 -14.48 -2.03 -21.17
C ARG A 39 -13.53 -0.91 -20.75
N THR A 40 -12.77 -0.41 -21.72
CA THR A 40 -12.06 0.87 -21.59
C THR A 40 -12.80 1.96 -22.36
N ILE A 41 -12.99 3.13 -21.74
CA ILE A 41 -13.71 4.26 -22.32
C ILE A 41 -12.78 5.48 -22.31
N ALA A 42 -12.63 6.14 -23.45
CA ALA A 42 -11.89 7.38 -23.53
C ALA A 42 -12.61 8.48 -22.73
N GLY A 43 -11.89 9.07 -21.77
CA GLY A 43 -12.30 10.30 -21.12
C GLY A 43 -11.61 11.50 -21.76
N LYS A 44 -11.86 12.70 -21.21
CA LYS A 44 -11.31 13.95 -21.74
C LYS A 44 -9.78 13.99 -21.68
N ASP A 45 -9.20 13.77 -20.50
CA ASP A 45 -7.73 13.82 -20.28
C ASP A 45 -7.13 12.48 -19.82
N GLY A 46 -7.83 11.37 -20.10
CA GLY A 46 -7.53 10.06 -19.53
C GLY A 46 -8.47 8.96 -20.02
N THR A 47 -8.51 7.85 -19.30
CA THR A 47 -9.30 6.66 -19.66
C THR A 47 -9.95 6.05 -18.45
N TYR A 48 -11.22 5.66 -18.60
CA TYR A 48 -11.93 4.81 -17.65
C TYR A 48 -11.69 3.35 -17.98
N THR A 49 -11.34 2.55 -16.98
CA THR A 49 -11.37 1.08 -17.04
C THR A 49 -12.49 0.60 -16.16
N ILE A 50 -13.47 -0.09 -16.74
CA ILE A 50 -14.64 -0.60 -16.04
C ILE A 50 -14.33 -1.98 -15.44
N GLY A 51 -14.46 -2.09 -14.12
CA GLY A 51 -14.25 -3.31 -13.36
C GLY A 51 -15.53 -4.08 -13.10
N ALA A 52 -15.53 -4.80 -11.98
CA ALA A 52 -16.65 -5.62 -11.53
C ALA A 52 -17.94 -4.81 -11.39
N SER A 53 -19.07 -5.52 -11.50
CA SER A 53 -20.41 -4.99 -11.26
C SER A 53 -21.10 -5.75 -10.15
N THR A 54 -21.86 -5.04 -9.31
CA THR A 54 -22.77 -5.62 -8.32
C THR A 54 -24.19 -5.08 -8.56
N PRO A 55 -25.25 -5.80 -8.13
CA PRO A 55 -26.58 -5.22 -8.12
C PRO A 55 -26.58 -3.88 -7.36
N ALA A 56 -27.18 -2.85 -7.95
CA ALA A 56 -27.30 -1.56 -7.30
C ALA A 56 -28.47 -1.53 -6.32
N ASP A 57 -28.39 -0.66 -5.30
CA ASP A 57 -29.52 -0.37 -4.43
C ASP A 57 -30.72 0.12 -5.25
N ALA A 58 -31.93 -0.35 -4.88
CA ALA A 58 -33.16 -0.04 -5.64
C ALA A 58 -33.40 1.48 -5.80
N GLY A 59 -33.02 2.26 -4.78
CA GLY A 59 -33.15 3.73 -4.76
C GLY A 59 -32.05 4.49 -5.50
N ALA A 60 -30.95 3.84 -5.93
CA ALA A 60 -29.86 4.53 -6.60
C ALA A 60 -30.27 5.00 -8.00
N ALA A 61 -30.01 6.26 -8.34
CA ALA A 61 -30.35 6.82 -9.66
C ALA A 61 -29.31 6.39 -10.72
N VAL A 62 -29.77 6.04 -11.91
CA VAL A 62 -28.89 5.76 -13.06
C VAL A 62 -28.04 7.01 -13.36
N GLY A 63 -26.75 6.82 -13.65
CA GLY A 63 -25.80 7.90 -13.85
C GLY A 63 -25.18 8.47 -12.57
N THR A 64 -25.59 8.02 -11.38
CA THR A 64 -24.93 8.38 -10.13
C THR A 64 -23.49 7.87 -10.14
N VAL A 65 -22.52 8.76 -9.93
CA VAL A 65 -21.10 8.46 -9.82
C VAL A 65 -20.62 8.78 -8.42
N GLN A 66 -19.94 7.82 -7.79
CA GLN A 66 -19.28 7.97 -6.50
C GLN A 66 -17.79 7.74 -6.69
N VAL A 67 -16.95 8.74 -6.43
CA VAL A 67 -15.51 8.58 -6.31
C VAL A 67 -15.21 8.29 -4.84
N THR A 68 -14.35 7.31 -4.58
CA THR A 68 -14.03 6.88 -3.21
C THR A 68 -12.58 7.13 -2.84
N SER A 69 -11.68 7.09 -3.82
CA SER A 69 -10.26 7.35 -3.59
C SER A 69 -9.57 8.00 -4.78
N TYR A 70 -8.50 8.74 -4.51
CA TYR A 70 -7.63 9.36 -5.49
C TYR A 70 -6.18 8.93 -5.24
N PHE A 71 -5.54 8.30 -6.21
CA PHE A 71 -4.14 7.95 -6.18
C PHE A 71 -3.29 9.02 -6.87
N ARG A 72 -2.35 9.61 -6.13
CA ARG A 72 -1.37 10.57 -6.66
C ARG A 72 -0.06 9.84 -6.97
N ALA A 73 0.25 9.66 -8.25
CA ALA A 73 1.40 8.86 -8.68
C ALA A 73 2.72 9.48 -8.23
N ALA A 74 2.86 10.80 -8.34
CA ALA A 74 4.09 11.48 -7.94
C ALA A 74 4.43 11.20 -6.46
N ALA A 75 3.41 11.16 -5.59
CA ALA A 75 3.58 10.97 -4.16
C ALA A 75 3.53 9.51 -3.72
N ALA A 76 3.21 8.58 -4.62
CA ALA A 76 2.89 7.20 -4.31
C ALA A 76 1.96 7.12 -3.08
N ARG A 77 0.77 7.74 -3.19
CA ARG A 77 -0.19 7.79 -2.07
C ARG A 77 -1.63 7.79 -2.57
N THR A 78 -2.46 6.99 -1.92
CA THR A 78 -3.92 6.99 -2.07
C THR A 78 -4.55 7.90 -1.01
N LEU A 79 -5.48 8.75 -1.46
CA LEU A 79 -6.23 9.68 -0.62
C LEU A 79 -7.71 9.27 -0.61
N GLU A 80 -8.33 9.27 0.56
CA GLU A 80 -9.78 9.21 0.67
C GLU A 80 -10.41 10.49 0.12
N THR A 81 -11.63 10.38 -0.39
CA THR A 81 -12.38 11.49 -1.00
C THR A 81 -13.68 11.72 -0.25
N ILE A 82 -14.26 12.91 -0.40
CA ILE A 82 -15.54 13.24 0.24
C ILE A 82 -16.63 12.29 -0.29
N GLY A 83 -16.63 11.96 -1.58
CA GLY A 83 -17.52 10.95 -2.12
C GLY A 83 -17.31 9.54 -1.52
N GLY A 84 -16.16 9.25 -0.91
CA GLY A 84 -15.95 7.97 -0.22
C GLY A 84 -16.76 7.82 1.06
N GLN A 85 -17.27 8.92 1.63
CA GLN A 85 -17.91 8.93 2.94
C GLN A 85 -19.40 8.60 2.85
N SER A 86 -19.89 7.81 3.81
CA SER A 86 -21.30 7.41 3.89
C SER A 86 -22.22 8.64 4.01
N GLY A 87 -23.30 8.66 3.23
CA GLY A 87 -24.31 9.73 3.25
C GLY A 87 -23.90 11.03 2.56
N GLN A 88 -22.75 11.08 1.87
CA GLN A 88 -22.36 12.25 1.09
C GLN A 88 -23.06 12.33 -0.27
N SER A 89 -23.12 13.55 -0.81
CA SER A 89 -23.65 13.77 -2.16
C SER A 89 -22.80 13.02 -3.20
N PRO A 90 -23.42 12.54 -4.29
CA PRO A 90 -22.69 11.93 -5.38
C PRO A 90 -21.63 12.86 -5.96
N SER A 91 -20.49 12.30 -6.34
CA SER A 91 -19.43 13.02 -7.07
C SER A 91 -19.92 13.47 -8.45
N GLY A 92 -20.88 12.76 -9.04
CA GLY A 92 -21.55 13.11 -10.30
C GLY A 92 -22.92 12.43 -10.44
N THR A 93 -23.75 12.92 -11.36
CA THR A 93 -25.14 12.42 -11.55
C THR A 93 -25.51 12.15 -13.01
N ALA A 94 -24.59 12.37 -13.96
CA ALA A 94 -24.84 12.22 -15.40
C ALA A 94 -23.95 11.13 -16.04
N GLY A 95 -23.53 10.14 -15.26
CA GLY A 95 -22.63 9.07 -15.68
C GLY A 95 -21.17 9.48 -15.68
N LEU A 96 -20.31 8.61 -16.21
CA LEU A 96 -18.87 8.84 -16.28
C LEU A 96 -18.56 10.10 -17.08
N GLY A 97 -17.65 10.92 -16.55
CA GLY A 97 -17.30 12.23 -17.09
C GLY A 97 -17.98 13.40 -16.37
N SER A 98 -19.01 13.12 -15.55
CA SER A 98 -19.70 14.14 -14.76
C SER A 98 -19.11 14.34 -13.36
N GLU A 99 -18.24 13.44 -12.93
CA GLU A 99 -17.73 13.46 -11.57
C GLU A 99 -16.77 14.61 -11.28
N ARG A 100 -16.98 15.24 -10.13
CA ARG A 100 -16.07 16.20 -9.52
C ARG A 100 -16.05 15.96 -8.03
N ASP A 101 -14.88 15.66 -7.49
CA ASP A 101 -14.73 15.33 -6.08
C ASP A 101 -13.53 16.06 -5.47
N ARG A 102 -13.35 15.91 -4.16
CA ARG A 102 -12.29 16.52 -3.37
C ARG A 102 -11.73 15.49 -2.40
N PRO A 103 -10.42 15.46 -2.15
CA PRO A 103 -9.85 14.67 -1.08
C PRO A 103 -10.41 15.12 0.27
N LEU A 104 -10.65 14.17 1.18
CA LEU A 104 -11.30 14.44 2.48
C LEU A 104 -10.58 15.54 3.28
N PHE A 105 -9.25 15.52 3.26
CA PHE A 105 -8.40 16.45 3.99
C PHE A 105 -8.05 17.73 3.19
N LEU A 106 -8.54 17.85 1.95
CA LEU A 106 -8.28 18.97 1.04
C LEU A 106 -9.59 19.54 0.47
N PRO A 107 -10.51 20.02 1.33
CA PRO A 107 -11.85 20.39 0.90
C PRO A 107 -11.89 21.56 -0.09
N ASP A 108 -10.81 22.32 -0.26
CA ASP A 108 -10.72 23.42 -1.22
C ASP A 108 -10.24 22.99 -2.61
N VAL A 109 -9.70 21.77 -2.75
CA VAL A 109 -9.12 21.28 -4.01
C VAL A 109 -10.03 20.22 -4.61
N SER A 110 -10.49 20.48 -5.83
CA SER A 110 -11.27 19.52 -6.59
C SER A 110 -10.48 18.88 -7.71
N PHE A 111 -10.78 17.63 -8.01
CA PHE A 111 -10.34 16.95 -9.22
C PHE A 111 -11.54 16.44 -10.02
N GLY A 112 -11.27 16.00 -11.24
CA GLY A 112 -12.23 15.35 -12.12
C GLY A 112 -11.63 15.04 -13.48
N PRO A 113 -12.43 14.55 -14.45
CA PRO A 113 -11.96 13.99 -15.73
C PRO A 113 -11.14 14.93 -16.63
N SER A 114 -11.04 16.21 -16.28
CA SER A 114 -10.24 17.19 -17.03
C SER A 114 -9.28 18.01 -16.18
N THR A 115 -9.18 17.67 -14.91
CA THR A 115 -8.35 18.41 -13.97
C THR A 115 -7.89 17.42 -12.92
N PRO A 116 -6.68 16.84 -13.07
CA PRO A 116 -6.06 16.16 -11.94
C PRO A 116 -5.90 17.16 -10.79
N LEU A 117 -5.65 16.66 -9.57
CA LEU A 117 -5.30 17.54 -8.48
C LEU A 117 -4.11 18.41 -8.92
N SER A 118 -4.32 19.74 -8.93
CA SER A 118 -3.26 20.67 -9.31
C SER A 118 -2.05 20.44 -8.41
N ALA A 119 -0.85 20.69 -8.93
CA ALA A 119 0.39 20.52 -8.21
C ALA A 119 0.43 21.41 -6.97
N HIS A 120 -0.09 20.88 -5.86
CA HIS A 120 0.15 21.43 -4.54
C HIS A 120 1.50 20.89 -4.09
N SER A 121 2.27 21.77 -3.44
CA SER A 121 3.41 21.37 -2.63
C SER A 121 2.94 20.27 -1.69
N ARG A 122 3.63 19.14 -1.69
CA ARG A 122 3.47 18.13 -0.65
C ARG A 122 3.84 18.81 0.66
N VAL A 123 3.00 18.67 1.67
CA VAL A 123 3.37 19.14 3.00
C VAL A 123 3.93 17.95 3.75
N TYR A 124 5.25 17.95 3.90
CA TYR A 124 5.93 16.95 4.71
C TYR A 124 5.93 17.41 6.15
N GLY A 125 5.63 16.49 7.05
CA GLY A 125 5.98 16.70 8.44
C GLY A 125 7.48 16.64 8.56
N PHE A 126 8.03 17.36 9.52
CA PHE A 126 9.41 17.16 9.90
C PHE A 126 9.52 17.24 11.42
N ILE A 127 10.52 16.56 11.94
CA ILE A 127 10.99 16.74 13.29
C ILE A 127 12.44 17.15 13.17
N PHE A 128 12.78 18.33 13.67
CA PHE A 128 14.17 18.68 13.90
C PHE A 128 14.55 18.24 15.31
N THR A 129 15.65 17.48 15.42
CA THR A 129 16.21 17.05 16.70
C THR A 129 17.59 17.67 16.87
N TYR A 130 17.77 18.43 17.95
CA TYR A 130 19.05 18.96 18.39
C TYR A 130 19.92 17.84 18.99
N PRO A 131 21.26 18.01 19.06
CA PRO A 131 22.17 17.05 19.69
C PRO A 131 21.98 16.82 21.20
N ASP A 132 21.15 17.65 21.85
CA ASP A 132 20.76 17.54 23.26
C ASP A 132 19.33 16.97 23.43
N GLY A 133 18.78 16.45 22.33
CA GLY A 133 17.49 15.76 22.26
C GLY A 133 16.28 16.67 22.22
N ASN A 134 16.44 17.98 22.46
CA ASN A 134 15.36 18.93 22.21
C ASN A 134 14.90 18.78 20.76
N SER A 135 13.61 18.96 20.53
CA SER A 135 13.07 18.85 19.19
C SER A 135 12.00 19.88 18.93
N TYR A 136 11.81 20.21 17.67
CA TYR A 136 10.57 20.85 17.24
C TYR A 136 10.07 20.14 16.00
N GLU A 137 8.76 20.07 15.89
CA GLU A 137 8.09 19.49 14.75
C GLU A 137 7.27 20.55 14.04
N GLY A 138 7.10 20.31 12.75
CA GLY A 138 6.55 21.27 11.84
C GLY A 138 6.17 20.62 10.53
N GLU A 139 5.82 21.48 9.61
CA GLU A 139 5.42 21.15 8.27
C GLU A 139 6.24 21.95 7.27
N VAL A 140 6.65 21.32 6.17
CA VAL A 140 7.34 21.98 5.06
C VAL A 140 6.71 21.62 3.73
N GLY A 141 6.46 22.63 2.90
CA GLY A 141 5.97 22.45 1.55
C GLY A 141 7.09 22.04 0.59
N ASP A 142 6.86 21.09 -0.29
CA ASP A 142 7.81 20.69 -1.35
C ASP A 142 7.07 20.26 -2.61
N ASP A 143 7.39 20.88 -3.75
CA ASP A 143 6.91 20.50 -5.08
C ASP A 143 7.81 19.43 -5.75
N GLY A 144 8.80 18.93 -5.01
CA GLY A 144 9.82 17.98 -5.46
C GLY A 144 11.20 18.62 -5.63
N ARG A 145 11.31 19.95 -5.65
CA ARG A 145 12.59 20.66 -5.80
C ARG A 145 13.52 20.48 -4.61
N TYR A 146 12.99 20.27 -3.40
CA TYR A 146 13.81 20.06 -2.20
C TYR A 146 14.10 18.58 -1.94
N GLY A 147 13.35 17.69 -2.60
CA GLY A 147 13.52 16.25 -2.51
C GLY A 147 13.25 15.72 -1.09
N TYR A 148 12.31 16.30 -0.37
CA TYR A 148 11.86 15.76 0.92
C TYR A 148 11.06 14.48 0.68
N GLN A 149 11.26 13.47 1.52
CA GLN A 149 10.61 12.16 1.44
C GLN A 149 10.52 11.59 2.87
N PRO A 150 9.43 10.90 3.27
CA PRO A 150 9.31 10.35 4.62
C PRO A 150 10.48 9.42 4.93
N GLY A 151 10.94 9.41 6.18
CA GLY A 151 12.13 8.68 6.62
C GLY A 151 13.46 9.32 6.23
N LYS A 152 13.49 10.32 5.34
CA LYS A 152 14.72 11.01 4.98
C LYS A 152 15.27 11.79 6.17
N VAL A 153 16.54 11.55 6.48
CA VAL A 153 17.27 12.31 7.47
C VAL A 153 18.16 13.35 6.80
N ILE A 154 18.02 14.60 7.21
CA ILE A 154 18.79 15.73 6.68
C ILE A 154 19.66 16.29 7.80
N PRO A 155 20.96 15.97 7.82
CA PRO A 155 21.87 16.50 8.83
C PRO A 155 22.14 18.00 8.61
N THR A 156 22.31 18.71 9.71
CA THR A 156 22.70 20.13 9.74
C THR A 156 23.85 20.32 10.73
N GLY A 157 24.41 21.53 10.81
CA GLY A 157 25.41 21.86 11.83
C GLY A 157 24.86 21.90 13.26
N GLN A 158 23.54 21.93 13.45
CA GLN A 158 22.88 22.16 14.74
C GLN A 158 21.95 21.01 15.17
N GLY A 159 21.90 19.92 14.41
CA GLY A 159 20.94 18.83 14.61
C GLY A 159 20.57 18.19 13.27
N SER A 160 19.42 17.54 13.20
CA SER A 160 18.94 16.96 11.94
C SER A 160 17.43 16.97 11.82
N TYR A 161 16.93 17.13 10.60
CA TYR A 161 15.54 16.86 10.29
C TYR A 161 15.35 15.37 10.02
N LEU A 162 14.33 14.79 10.63
CA LEU A 162 13.67 13.60 10.15
C LEU A 162 12.41 14.07 9.41
N ILE A 163 12.36 13.83 8.10
CA ILE A 163 11.13 14.03 7.33
C ILE A 163 10.17 12.92 7.73
N THR A 164 9.00 13.30 8.21
CA THR A 164 7.93 12.36 8.56
C THR A 164 6.90 12.30 7.44
N ASP A 165 5.81 11.59 7.68
CA ASP A 165 4.72 11.48 6.71
C ASP A 165 4.19 12.83 6.22
N VAL A 166 3.55 12.76 5.07
CA VAL A 166 2.85 13.90 4.49
C VAL A 166 1.65 14.22 5.39
N VAL A 167 1.76 15.27 6.21
CA VAL A 167 0.78 15.64 7.24
C VAL A 167 -0.49 16.20 6.62
N ALA A 168 -0.35 16.87 5.48
CA ALA A 168 -1.46 17.46 4.74
C ALA A 168 -1.06 17.79 3.30
N PHE A 169 -1.97 18.38 2.54
CA PHE A 169 -1.63 19.21 1.38
C PHE A 169 -2.20 20.62 1.64
N ASP A 170 -1.74 21.24 2.71
CA ASP A 170 -2.19 22.58 3.09
C ASP A 170 -1.53 23.67 2.19
N ARG A 171 -1.97 24.93 2.32
CA ARG A 171 -1.38 26.12 1.67
C ARG A 171 0.02 26.46 2.20
N ILE A 172 0.94 25.51 2.16
CA ILE A 172 2.36 25.75 2.38
C ILE A 172 3.02 25.76 1.01
N ALA A 173 3.47 26.93 0.56
CA ALA A 173 4.18 27.07 -0.70
C ALA A 173 5.46 26.20 -0.69
N PRO A 174 5.98 25.75 -1.84
CA PRO A 174 7.22 24.99 -1.88
C PRO A 174 8.36 25.77 -1.18
N GLY A 175 9.00 25.13 -0.21
CA GLY A 175 10.04 25.71 0.64
C GLY A 175 9.55 26.51 1.84
N GLN A 176 8.24 26.74 1.99
CA GLN A 176 7.71 27.38 3.20
C GLN A 176 7.70 26.36 4.34
N VAL A 177 8.08 26.80 5.53
CA VAL A 177 8.15 25.97 6.74
C VAL A 177 7.25 26.57 7.82
N ARG A 178 6.50 25.72 8.51
CA ARG A 178 5.73 26.06 9.72
C ARG A 178 6.21 25.18 10.86
N VAL A 179 6.31 25.74 12.06
CA VAL A 179 6.63 24.97 13.27
C VAL A 179 5.38 24.92 14.13
N HIS A 180 5.00 23.72 14.57
CA HIS A 180 3.78 23.49 15.34
C HIS A 180 4.06 23.39 16.82
N SER A 181 5.13 22.68 17.18
CA SER A 181 5.43 22.43 18.58
C SER A 181 6.94 22.34 18.80
N TYR A 182 7.32 22.60 20.04
CA TYR A 182 8.67 22.40 20.52
C TYR A 182 8.62 21.51 21.75
N SER A 183 9.40 20.44 21.75
CA SER A 183 9.58 19.54 22.86
C SER A 183 10.96 19.77 23.48
N ASP A 184 10.95 20.26 24.71
CA ASP A 184 12.17 20.32 25.52
C ASP A 184 12.42 18.91 26.08
N ALA A 185 13.55 18.29 25.74
CA ALA A 185 13.83 16.92 26.13
C ALA A 185 14.22 16.76 27.61
N ARG A 186 14.63 17.87 28.25
CA ARG A 186 15.02 17.88 29.67
C ARG A 186 13.80 17.88 30.58
N THR A 187 12.81 18.74 30.29
CA THR A 187 11.52 18.76 30.99
C THR A 187 10.53 17.74 30.44
N GLY A 188 10.73 17.35 29.18
CA GLY A 188 9.75 16.63 28.41
C GLY A 188 8.54 17.45 27.92
N THR A 189 8.42 18.71 28.33
CA THR A 189 7.23 19.50 28.03
C THR A 189 7.20 19.83 26.54
N THR A 190 6.08 19.51 25.90
CA THR A 190 5.79 19.95 24.55
C THR A 190 4.97 21.25 24.61
N TYR A 191 5.49 22.28 23.97
CA TYR A 191 4.86 23.58 23.87
C TYR A 191 4.28 23.74 22.47
N THR A 192 2.96 23.79 22.38
CA THR A 192 2.27 24.12 21.14
C THR A 192 2.45 25.60 20.84
N LEU A 193 2.90 25.89 19.63
CA LEU A 193 3.09 27.25 19.15
C LEU A 193 1.75 27.79 18.62
N PRO A 194 1.39 29.06 18.89
CA PRO A 194 0.14 29.64 18.39
C PRO A 194 0.11 29.64 16.85
N GLN A 195 -0.87 28.95 16.26
CA GLN A 195 -1.03 28.88 14.80
C GLN A 195 -1.29 30.25 14.16
N THR A 196 -1.89 31.19 14.89
CA THR A 196 -2.26 32.54 14.41
C THR A 196 -1.10 33.53 14.31
N GLY A 197 0.12 33.12 14.62
CA GLY A 197 1.32 33.95 14.51
C GLY A 197 2.57 33.19 14.05
N GLY A 198 2.40 32.00 13.45
CA GLY A 198 3.52 31.23 12.91
C GLY A 198 4.31 32.10 11.94
N THR A 199 5.52 32.48 12.34
CA THR A 199 6.45 33.22 11.48
C THR A 199 6.76 32.35 10.29
N THR A 200 6.06 32.58 9.16
CA THR A 200 6.36 31.93 7.90
C THR A 200 7.78 32.32 7.53
N ALA A 201 8.68 31.36 7.66
CA ALA A 201 10.02 31.54 7.15
C ALA A 201 9.98 31.65 5.63
N ASN A 202 10.98 32.34 5.10
CA ASN A 202 11.21 32.52 3.67
C ASN A 202 11.06 31.16 2.95
N ALA A 203 10.52 31.16 1.73
CA ALA A 203 10.29 29.95 0.93
C ALA A 203 11.61 29.31 0.43
N ALA A 204 12.48 28.90 1.36
CA ALA A 204 13.84 28.43 1.15
C ALA A 204 14.08 27.00 1.68
N GLY A 205 13.03 26.32 2.16
CA GLY A 205 13.07 24.95 2.68
C GLY A 205 13.47 24.87 4.16
N LEU A 206 13.64 23.65 4.64
CA LEU A 206 14.12 23.34 5.98
C LEU A 206 15.46 24.01 6.26
N GLY A 207 15.58 24.57 7.46
CA GLY A 207 16.68 25.42 7.91
C GLY A 207 16.39 26.91 7.80
N SER A 208 15.29 27.28 7.14
CA SER A 208 14.81 28.67 7.10
C SER A 208 13.91 29.02 8.28
N GLU A 209 13.32 28.02 8.94
CA GLU A 209 12.30 28.22 9.98
C GLU A 209 12.77 29.10 11.13
N ARG A 210 11.84 29.93 11.58
CA ARG A 210 11.95 30.71 12.82
C ARG A 210 10.64 30.57 13.55
N ALA A 211 10.68 30.40 14.86
CA ALA A 211 9.49 30.43 15.71
C ALA A 211 9.79 31.14 17.04
N ARG A 212 8.78 31.65 17.72
CA ARG A 212 8.91 32.14 19.10
C ARG A 212 8.12 31.23 20.03
N LEU A 213 8.78 30.78 21.08
CA LEU A 213 8.16 30.01 22.14
C LEU A 213 7.16 30.89 22.92
N PRO A 214 6.07 30.31 23.44
CA PRO A 214 5.15 31.03 24.32
C PRO A 214 5.89 31.65 25.51
N GLN A 215 5.37 32.73 26.12
CA GLN A 215 5.96 33.30 27.33
C GLN A 215 5.98 32.30 28.50
N SER A 216 5.04 31.35 28.55
CA SER A 216 5.04 30.22 29.50
C SER A 216 6.21 29.25 29.31
N ALA A 217 6.92 29.37 28.18
CA ALA A 217 8.19 28.70 27.87
C ALA A 217 9.32 29.74 27.82
N GLY A 218 9.32 30.78 28.65
CA GLY A 218 10.41 31.76 28.72
C GLY A 218 10.61 32.68 27.49
N GLY A 219 9.78 32.57 26.44
CA GLY A 219 9.73 33.53 25.32
C GLY A 219 10.91 33.52 24.34
N GLY A 220 11.73 32.46 24.34
CA GLY A 220 12.88 32.31 23.44
C GLY A 220 12.51 32.14 21.95
N ALA A 221 13.44 32.42 21.04
CA ALA A 221 13.28 32.13 19.61
C ALA A 221 13.89 30.77 19.26
N LEU A 222 13.28 30.07 18.31
CA LEU A 222 13.74 28.82 17.69
C LEU A 222 14.11 29.10 16.23
N GLY A 223 15.10 28.38 15.69
CA GLY A 223 15.43 28.36 14.26
C GLY A 223 16.93 28.48 13.96
N LEU A 224 17.39 27.87 12.85
CA LEU A 224 18.82 27.83 12.49
C LEU A 224 19.42 29.21 12.17
N GLY A 225 18.58 30.18 11.82
CA GLY A 225 18.97 31.57 11.53
C GLY A 225 19.14 32.49 12.75
N GLY A 226 18.93 31.99 13.97
CA GLY A 226 19.23 32.68 15.22
C GLY A 226 20.30 31.90 16.01
N ARG A 227 21.34 32.57 16.48
CA ARG A 227 22.50 31.96 17.18
C ARG A 227 22.17 31.27 18.53
N LEU A 228 20.91 31.08 18.90
CA LEU A 228 20.54 30.61 20.23
C LEU A 228 19.43 29.57 20.15
N GLU A 229 19.79 28.34 20.52
CA GLU A 229 18.84 27.37 21.06
C GLU A 229 18.22 27.96 22.34
N PRO A 230 16.89 27.99 22.48
CA PRO A 230 16.27 28.42 23.72
C PRO A 230 16.44 27.31 24.74
N HIS A 231 17.50 27.39 25.54
CA HIS A 231 17.56 26.66 26.79
C HIS A 231 16.41 27.15 27.67
N LEU A 232 15.27 26.44 27.64
CA LEU A 232 14.16 26.77 28.50
C LEU A 232 14.59 26.61 29.96
N PRO A 233 14.35 27.61 30.83
CA PRO A 233 14.30 27.37 32.25
C PRO A 233 13.12 26.44 32.53
N LEU A 234 13.35 25.41 33.35
CA LEU A 234 12.38 24.35 33.64
C LEU A 234 11.28 24.94 34.53
N THR A 235 10.22 25.50 33.94
CA THR A 235 9.21 26.24 34.74
C THR A 235 8.00 25.41 35.16
N ASN A 236 7.87 24.14 34.76
CA ASN A 236 6.64 23.39 34.98
C ASN A 236 6.80 22.07 35.76
N SER A 237 8.02 21.58 36.01
CA SER A 237 8.22 20.60 37.08
C SER A 237 8.28 21.38 38.39
N SER A 238 7.29 21.23 39.26
CA SER A 238 7.35 21.79 40.62
C SER A 238 8.51 21.18 41.44
N GLY A 239 9.14 20.11 40.94
CA GLY A 239 10.33 19.51 41.52
C GLY A 239 11.66 19.99 40.97
N ALA A 240 12.71 19.70 41.73
CA ALA A 240 14.10 20.01 41.46
C ALA A 240 14.73 19.03 40.45
N ILE A 241 15.89 19.38 39.91
CA ILE A 241 16.68 18.48 39.06
C ILE A 241 17.95 18.08 39.77
N TYR A 242 18.21 16.78 39.75
CA TYR A 242 19.38 16.18 40.34
C TYR A 242 20.20 15.47 39.26
N VAL A 243 21.47 15.81 39.17
CA VAL A 243 22.42 15.14 38.27
C VAL A 243 23.16 14.07 39.04
N TRP A 244 23.28 12.88 38.45
CA TRP A 244 24.05 11.80 39.03
C TRP A 244 25.54 12.15 39.10
N THR A 245 26.11 12.10 40.30
CA THR A 245 27.54 12.27 40.58
C THR A 245 28.14 11.08 41.33
N GLY A 246 27.35 10.04 41.62
CA GLY A 246 27.77 8.83 42.36
C GLY A 246 28.77 7.91 41.67
N GLY A 247 29.41 8.34 40.58
CA GLY A 247 30.37 7.53 39.83
C GLY A 247 29.75 6.26 39.24
N THR A 248 30.50 5.16 39.25
CA THR A 248 30.10 3.90 38.59
C THR A 248 29.11 3.06 39.38
N HIS A 249 29.04 3.21 40.70
CA HIS A 249 28.14 2.45 41.57
C HIS A 249 27.61 3.36 42.67
N GLY A 250 26.29 3.31 42.90
CA GLY A 250 25.70 4.05 44.01
C GLY A 250 24.24 3.65 44.25
N ALA A 251 23.72 4.03 45.41
CA ALA A 251 22.31 3.84 45.74
C ALA A 251 21.50 5.05 45.24
N PHE A 252 20.34 4.81 44.63
CA PHE A 252 19.48 5.88 44.09
C PHE A 252 19.01 6.85 45.19
N ASN A 253 18.75 6.34 46.37
CA ASN A 253 18.20 7.08 47.51
C ASN A 253 19.26 7.78 48.38
N ASP A 254 20.55 7.65 48.06
CA ASP A 254 21.63 8.33 48.77
C ASP A 254 21.88 9.73 48.17
N PRO A 255 21.62 10.82 48.93
CA PRO A 255 21.83 12.18 48.45
C PRO A 255 23.26 12.48 47.99
N ALA A 256 24.27 11.77 48.53
CA ALA A 256 25.67 11.98 48.16
C ALA A 256 25.97 11.61 46.70
N ASN A 257 25.11 10.79 46.08
CA ASN A 257 25.22 10.41 44.67
C ASN A 257 24.59 11.43 43.71
N TRP A 258 24.08 12.54 44.22
CA TRP A 258 23.35 13.53 43.45
C TRP A 258 23.89 14.96 43.68
N GLN A 259 23.84 15.76 42.63
CA GLN A 259 24.05 17.21 42.67
C GLN A 259 22.74 17.91 42.37
N ASP A 260 22.25 18.79 43.26
CA ASP A 260 21.08 19.63 42.95
C ASP A 260 21.54 20.76 42.03
N ILE A 261 21.04 20.78 40.79
CA ILE A 261 21.43 21.75 39.77
C ILE A 261 21.22 23.19 40.25
N ARG A 262 20.18 23.45 41.05
CA ARG A 262 19.85 24.80 41.51
C ARG A 262 20.91 25.37 42.45
N THR A 263 21.54 24.48 43.23
CA THR A 263 22.55 24.89 44.22
C THR A 263 23.97 24.66 43.74
N HIS A 264 24.14 23.88 42.66
CA HIS A 264 25.43 23.37 42.18
C HIS A 264 26.26 22.61 43.23
N GLY A 265 25.68 22.29 44.39
CA GLY A 265 26.32 21.53 45.47
C GLY A 265 25.82 20.09 45.54
N MET A 266 26.47 19.29 46.39
CA MET A 266 25.96 17.98 46.77
C MET A 266 24.52 18.11 47.26
N ALA A 267 23.66 17.22 46.79
CA ALA A 267 22.26 17.23 47.16
C ALA A 267 22.09 16.91 48.65
N ARG A 268 21.21 17.64 49.32
CA ARG A 268 20.85 17.36 50.73
C ARG A 268 19.82 16.25 50.86
N GLN A 269 19.17 15.92 49.75
CA GLN A 269 18.21 14.84 49.61
C GLN A 269 18.37 14.23 48.22
N ALA A 270 18.12 12.93 48.08
CA ALA A 270 17.99 12.32 46.76
C ALA A 270 16.75 12.90 46.04
N PRO A 271 16.69 12.84 44.69
CA PRO A 271 15.48 13.19 43.96
C PRO A 271 14.25 12.51 44.59
N GLY A 272 13.14 13.23 44.70
CA GLY A 272 11.84 12.79 45.20
C GLY A 272 10.79 12.59 44.10
N ALA A 273 9.55 12.29 44.48
CA ALA A 273 8.49 11.87 43.55
C ALA A 273 8.12 12.91 42.47
N ASN A 274 8.44 14.19 42.67
CA ASN A 274 8.15 15.27 41.73
C ASN A 274 9.40 15.80 40.99
N ASP A 275 10.56 15.22 41.29
CA ASP A 275 11.86 15.69 40.81
C ASP A 275 12.30 14.94 39.54
N ILE A 276 13.30 15.51 38.86
CA ILE A 276 13.95 14.90 37.70
C ILE A 276 15.29 14.30 38.14
N ALA A 277 15.46 13.00 37.90
CA ALA A 277 16.74 12.31 38.03
C ALA A 277 17.44 12.26 36.67
N TRP A 278 18.59 12.93 36.55
CA TRP A 278 19.31 13.07 35.28
C TRP A 278 20.69 12.40 35.33
N PHE A 279 20.93 11.49 34.39
CA PHE A 279 22.22 10.86 34.12
C PHE A 279 22.84 11.51 32.89
N ALA A 280 23.78 12.43 33.12
CA ALA A 280 24.32 13.34 32.11
C ALA A 280 25.54 12.81 31.32
N GLY A 281 25.95 11.56 31.56
CA GLY A 281 27.09 10.90 30.93
C GLY A 281 27.69 9.79 31.80
N GLY A 282 28.70 9.09 31.27
CA GLY A 282 29.42 8.03 31.99
C GLY A 282 28.65 6.72 32.13
N THR A 283 29.15 5.82 32.97
CA THR A 283 28.50 4.54 33.28
C THR A 283 28.08 4.56 34.74
N ALA A 284 26.84 4.18 35.05
CA ALA A 284 26.32 4.11 36.41
C ALA A 284 25.54 2.80 36.61
N GLU A 285 25.85 2.08 37.69
CA GLU A 285 25.07 0.99 38.22
C GLU A 285 24.38 1.46 39.50
N VAL A 286 23.07 1.61 39.44
CA VAL A 286 22.29 2.25 40.49
C VAL A 286 21.39 1.22 41.16
N THR A 287 21.51 1.09 42.48
CA THR A 287 20.70 0.15 43.27
C THR A 287 19.51 0.83 43.94
N GLY A 288 18.46 0.04 44.20
CA GLY A 288 17.27 0.45 44.94
C GLY A 288 16.11 0.89 44.06
N ALA A 289 14.90 0.87 44.62
CA ALA A 289 13.68 1.26 43.92
C ALA A 289 13.70 2.74 43.49
N VAL A 290 13.12 3.00 42.31
CA VAL A 290 12.95 4.35 41.76
C VAL A 290 11.47 4.67 41.79
N ASN A 291 11.06 5.78 42.39
CA ASN A 291 9.65 6.21 42.40
C ASN A 291 9.58 7.72 42.15
N ARG A 292 9.58 8.14 40.89
CA ARG A 292 9.92 9.52 40.48
C ARG A 292 9.03 10.05 39.37
N ALA A 293 8.95 11.38 39.28
CA ALA A 293 8.22 12.05 38.21
C ALA A 293 8.95 11.90 36.88
N SER A 294 10.28 12.06 36.85
CA SER A 294 11.01 11.92 35.59
C SER A 294 12.41 11.32 35.76
N LEU A 295 12.78 10.50 34.78
CA LEU A 295 14.10 9.91 34.61
C LEU A 295 14.64 10.29 33.23
N LEU A 296 15.80 10.93 33.20
CA LEU A 296 16.48 11.34 31.99
C LEU A 296 17.85 10.68 31.90
N VAL A 297 18.12 10.01 30.78
CA VAL A 297 19.42 9.42 30.45
C VAL A 297 19.84 9.99 29.10
N ASP A 298 20.86 10.84 29.08
CA ASP A 298 21.29 11.55 27.86
C ASP A 298 22.81 11.40 27.59
N LYS A 299 23.29 12.05 26.52
CA LYS A 299 24.72 12.26 26.22
C LYS A 299 25.58 10.99 26.28
N GLY A 300 25.03 9.88 25.80
CA GLY A 300 25.72 8.58 25.80
C GLY A 300 25.89 7.92 27.17
N ALA A 301 25.21 8.40 28.21
CA ALA A 301 25.20 7.78 29.53
C ALA A 301 24.74 6.33 29.45
N ARG A 302 25.37 5.43 30.22
CA ARG A 302 25.05 4.00 30.31
C ARG A 302 24.63 3.68 31.73
N VAL A 303 23.33 3.62 31.97
CA VAL A 303 22.75 3.46 33.30
C VAL A 303 22.16 2.07 33.41
N THR A 304 22.51 1.34 34.46
CA THR A 304 21.84 0.10 34.86
C THR A 304 21.12 0.32 36.18
N LEU A 305 19.79 0.30 36.18
CA LEU A 305 19.00 0.23 37.39
C LEU A 305 18.91 -1.23 37.82
N ARG A 306 19.58 -1.56 38.93
CA ARG A 306 19.53 -2.88 39.55
C ARG A 306 18.58 -2.86 40.74
N GLY A 307 17.66 -3.82 40.75
CA GLY A 307 16.87 -4.12 41.93
C GLY A 307 16.71 -5.61 42.15
N THR A 308 15.92 -5.90 43.16
CA THR A 308 15.41 -7.21 43.52
C THR A 308 14.03 -7.42 42.91
N PRO A 309 13.52 -8.66 42.84
CA PRO A 309 12.15 -8.92 42.42
C PRO A 309 11.06 -8.14 43.18
N GLN A 310 11.37 -7.58 44.35
CA GLN A 310 10.45 -6.76 45.13
C GLN A 310 10.54 -5.26 44.81
N ASP A 311 11.63 -4.82 44.20
CA ASP A 311 11.81 -3.43 43.81
C ASP A 311 10.96 -3.12 42.57
N SER A 312 10.33 -1.95 42.59
CA SER A 312 9.56 -1.40 41.48
C SER A 312 10.13 -0.05 41.07
N HIS A 313 10.41 0.12 39.78
CA HIS A 313 10.78 1.39 39.20
C HIS A 313 9.54 2.04 38.59
N VAL A 314 8.93 2.95 39.36
CA VAL A 314 7.79 3.79 38.98
C VAL A 314 8.35 5.11 38.47
N VAL A 315 8.13 5.40 37.19
CA VAL A 315 8.63 6.63 36.56
C VAL A 315 7.50 7.30 35.79
N GLY A 316 7.09 8.49 36.23
CA GLY A 316 6.05 9.28 35.56
C GLY A 316 6.42 9.63 34.11
N ARG A 317 7.71 9.86 33.83
CA ARG A 317 8.23 10.05 32.48
C ARG A 317 9.65 9.53 32.35
N MET A 318 9.91 8.73 31.34
CA MET A 318 11.24 8.21 31.04
C MET A 318 11.72 8.71 29.68
N ALA A 319 12.89 9.34 29.65
CA ALA A 319 13.54 9.76 28.42
C ALA A 319 14.96 9.17 28.36
N VAL A 320 15.23 8.39 27.31
CA VAL A 320 16.57 7.88 26.99
C VAL A 320 16.94 8.46 25.63
N ILE A 321 17.82 9.45 25.61
CA ILE A 321 18.08 10.29 24.43
C ILE A 321 19.59 10.45 24.18
N ASP A 322 19.94 11.03 23.03
CA ASP A 322 21.32 11.32 22.63
C ASP A 322 22.34 10.18 22.77
N GLY A 323 21.93 8.98 22.37
CA GLY A 323 22.78 7.80 22.45
C GLY A 323 22.86 7.19 23.85
N GLY A 324 22.04 7.66 24.79
CA GLY A 324 21.93 7.10 26.13
C GLY A 324 21.48 5.64 26.10
N ARG A 325 21.89 4.86 27.11
CA ARG A 325 21.43 3.50 27.35
C ARG A 325 20.91 3.38 28.77
N LEU A 326 19.66 2.96 28.91
CA LEU A 326 19.07 2.58 30.19
C LEU A 326 18.81 1.08 30.18
N THR A 327 19.37 0.36 31.15
CA THR A 327 19.12 -1.06 31.37
C THR A 327 18.40 -1.24 32.70
N ILE A 328 17.33 -2.01 32.72
CA ILE A 328 16.60 -2.37 33.95
C ILE A 328 16.79 -3.86 34.21
N ARG A 329 17.35 -4.18 35.37
CA ARG A 329 17.75 -5.55 35.72
C ARG A 329 17.25 -5.96 37.10
N GLY A 330 16.58 -7.11 37.16
CA GLY A 330 16.19 -7.75 38.41
C GLY A 330 15.06 -7.06 39.17
N ALA A 331 14.59 -5.90 38.70
CA ALA A 331 13.48 -5.14 39.26
C ALA A 331 12.24 -5.20 38.36
N LYS A 332 11.09 -4.84 38.94
CA LYS A 332 9.84 -4.59 38.24
C LYS A 332 9.87 -3.19 37.62
N LEU A 333 9.22 -3.05 36.47
CA LEU A 333 8.77 -1.74 35.98
C LEU A 333 7.37 -1.52 36.55
N GLY A 334 7.23 -0.50 37.40
CA GLY A 334 5.92 -0.11 37.92
C GLY A 334 5.11 0.67 36.88
N ARG A 335 3.91 1.11 37.25
CA ARG A 335 3.12 2.03 36.43
C ARG A 335 3.98 3.25 36.07
N GLY A 336 4.16 3.51 34.79
CA GLY A 336 4.85 4.70 34.33
C GLY A 336 3.97 5.54 33.41
N GLY A 337 4.35 6.79 33.19
CA GLY A 337 3.70 7.61 32.17
C GLY A 337 4.36 7.43 30.82
N ASP A 338 4.90 8.50 30.25
CA ASP A 338 5.41 8.51 28.88
C ASP A 338 6.87 8.03 28.79
N ILE A 339 7.14 7.14 27.83
CA ILE A 339 8.50 6.72 27.48
C ILE A 339 8.89 7.29 26.12
N VAL A 340 10.05 7.94 26.06
CA VAL A 340 10.68 8.38 24.81
C VAL A 340 12.08 7.77 24.69
N ILE A 341 12.32 7.08 23.57
CA ILE A 341 13.63 6.56 23.21
C ILE A 341 14.12 7.32 21.98
N GLY A 342 15.10 8.18 22.19
CA GLY A 342 15.67 9.05 21.17
C GLY A 342 16.63 8.36 20.21
N PRO A 343 17.05 9.04 19.13
CA PRO A 343 17.98 8.50 18.14
C PRO A 343 19.27 7.99 18.77
N GLY A 344 19.69 6.79 18.37
CA GLY A 344 20.89 6.09 18.85
C GLY A 344 20.79 5.56 20.28
N SER A 345 19.66 5.80 20.95
CA SER A 345 19.48 5.49 22.36
C SER A 345 18.84 4.12 22.55
N VAL A 346 19.07 3.48 23.70
CA VAL A 346 18.57 2.14 23.97
C VAL A 346 17.90 2.05 25.33
N LEU A 347 16.65 1.63 25.36
CA LEU A 347 16.01 1.12 26.57
C LEU A 347 16.06 -0.41 26.55
N ASP A 348 16.75 -1.00 27.52
CA ASP A 348 16.89 -2.44 27.66
C ASP A 348 16.17 -2.92 28.93
N ILE A 349 15.03 -3.54 28.71
CA ILE A 349 14.18 -4.11 29.75
C ILE A 349 14.12 -5.63 29.65
N SER A 350 15.05 -6.23 28.89
CA SER A 350 15.07 -7.64 28.56
C SER A 350 15.32 -8.56 29.76
N ARG A 351 15.92 -8.01 30.83
CA ARG A 351 16.26 -8.71 32.07
C ARG A 351 15.48 -8.19 33.28
N ARG A 352 14.31 -7.58 33.05
CA ARG A 352 13.40 -7.18 34.12
C ARG A 352 12.81 -8.41 34.82
N THR A 353 12.44 -8.26 36.07
CA THR A 353 11.60 -9.26 36.73
C THR A 353 10.18 -9.08 36.21
N ALA A 354 9.67 -10.06 35.49
CA ALA A 354 8.30 -10.04 34.98
C ALA A 354 7.30 -10.08 36.15
N LEU A 355 6.29 -9.22 36.11
CA LEU A 355 5.01 -9.55 36.73
C LEU A 355 4.14 -10.08 35.60
N PRO A 356 3.71 -11.36 35.60
CA PRO A 356 2.60 -11.73 34.77
C PRO A 356 1.41 -10.87 35.21
N PRO A 357 0.64 -10.27 34.29
CA PRO A 357 -0.67 -9.72 34.64
C PRO A 357 -1.57 -10.90 35.03
N ARG A 358 -1.46 -11.39 36.26
CA ARG A 358 -2.28 -12.45 36.83
C ARG A 358 -2.85 -11.98 38.15
N GLY A 359 -4.13 -11.59 38.10
CA GLY A 359 -4.95 -11.23 39.26
C GLY A 359 -4.69 -9.81 39.75
N ASN A 360 -5.64 -8.91 39.48
CA ASN A 360 -5.93 -7.66 40.20
C ASN A 360 -4.82 -6.60 40.27
N ASP A 361 -3.59 -6.92 39.90
CA ASP A 361 -2.43 -6.03 39.94
C ASP A 361 -2.34 -5.26 38.61
N ASP A 362 -3.42 -4.53 38.29
CA ASP A 362 -3.68 -3.80 37.02
C ASP A 362 -2.66 -2.67 36.73
N THR A 363 -1.62 -2.55 37.55
CA THR A 363 -0.68 -1.42 37.60
C THR A 363 0.77 -1.80 37.32
N ALA A 364 1.12 -3.09 37.26
CA ALA A 364 2.49 -3.53 37.02
C ALA A 364 2.84 -3.55 35.52
N GLY A 365 3.94 -2.88 35.14
CA GLY A 365 4.47 -2.92 33.77
C GLY A 365 3.64 -2.18 32.72
N ARG A 366 2.80 -1.22 33.16
CA ARG A 366 1.88 -0.48 32.30
C ARG A 366 2.37 0.96 32.09
N PHE A 367 2.58 1.33 30.82
CA PHE A 367 2.97 2.70 30.45
C PHE A 367 1.81 3.43 29.76
N GLU A 368 1.74 4.75 29.95
CA GLU A 368 0.73 5.57 29.27
C GLU A 368 1.02 5.64 27.77
N SER A 369 2.28 5.89 27.39
CA SER A 369 2.71 5.90 25.99
C SER A 369 4.16 5.44 25.82
N LEU A 370 4.49 4.98 24.61
CA LEU A 370 5.86 4.66 24.21
C LEU A 370 6.12 5.27 22.83
N THR A 371 7.19 6.04 22.70
CA THR A 371 7.66 6.61 21.44
C THR A 371 9.09 6.18 21.15
N LEU A 372 9.30 5.53 20.01
CA LEU A 372 10.63 5.33 19.43
C LEU A 372 10.83 6.43 18.39
N GLN A 373 11.79 7.32 18.62
CA GLN A 373 12.12 8.37 17.65
C GLN A 373 12.94 7.80 16.50
N GLY A 374 12.65 8.24 15.28
CA GLY A 374 13.36 7.81 14.08
C GLY A 374 14.83 8.24 14.04
N PRO A 375 15.57 7.84 12.99
CA PRO A 375 16.99 8.17 12.87
C PRO A 375 17.25 9.69 12.80
N ALA A 376 18.40 10.14 13.30
CA ALA A 376 18.78 11.56 13.34
C ALA A 376 20.28 11.74 13.07
N GLY A 377 20.62 12.53 12.05
CA GLY A 377 21.98 12.65 11.52
C GLY A 377 22.54 11.28 11.11
N SER A 378 23.67 10.89 11.71
CA SER A 378 24.27 9.56 11.54
C SER A 378 23.81 8.53 12.58
N ARG A 379 22.95 8.91 13.54
CA ARG A 379 22.47 8.00 14.59
C ARG A 379 21.28 7.20 14.06
N PRO A 380 21.21 5.88 14.33
CA PRO A 380 20.03 5.10 14.04
C PRO A 380 18.84 5.58 14.88
N GLY A 381 17.66 5.04 14.64
CA GLY A 381 16.50 5.27 15.49
C GLY A 381 16.67 4.80 16.93
N GLY A 382 15.74 5.19 17.80
CA GLY A 382 15.68 4.70 19.18
C GLY A 382 15.42 3.19 19.23
N ARG A 383 15.97 2.49 20.22
CA ARG A 383 15.88 1.03 20.31
C ARG A 383 15.29 0.56 21.64
N LEU A 384 14.35 -0.37 21.59
CA LEU A 384 13.79 -1.08 22.73
C LEU A 384 14.23 -2.56 22.70
N ASP A 385 14.98 -2.99 23.69
CA ASP A 385 15.23 -4.41 23.96
C ASP A 385 14.18 -4.91 24.98
N LEU A 386 13.08 -5.45 24.47
CA LEU A 386 11.92 -5.90 25.26
C LEU A 386 12.20 -7.22 26.02
N GLY A 387 13.02 -8.11 25.45
CA GLY A 387 13.26 -9.45 25.98
C GLY A 387 12.07 -10.39 25.82
N GLU A 388 11.90 -11.33 26.75
CA GLU A 388 10.82 -12.32 26.74
C GLU A 388 9.48 -11.83 27.29
N PRO A 389 9.41 -11.05 28.39
CA PRO A 389 8.11 -10.69 28.95
C PRO A 389 7.39 -9.65 28.10
N ASP A 390 6.06 -9.71 28.13
CA ASP A 390 5.21 -8.72 27.46
C ASP A 390 5.24 -7.35 28.18
N LEU A 391 4.89 -6.31 27.44
CA LEU A 391 4.77 -4.94 27.95
C LEU A 391 3.37 -4.39 27.73
N ALA A 392 2.71 -3.95 28.80
CA ALA A 392 1.39 -3.36 28.71
C ALA A 392 1.46 -1.87 28.39
N LEU A 393 0.62 -1.41 27.46
CA LEU A 393 0.44 0.01 27.14
C LEU A 393 -1.02 0.38 27.42
N ASN A 394 -1.25 1.56 28.01
CA ASN A 394 -2.59 2.15 28.15
C ASN A 394 -3.02 2.88 26.88
N SER A 395 -2.08 3.26 26.03
CA SER A 395 -2.35 3.84 24.72
C SER A 395 -3.13 2.83 23.86
N ILE A 396 -4.34 3.21 23.44
CA ILE A 396 -5.11 2.51 22.40
C ILE A 396 -4.37 2.50 21.05
N TRP A 397 -3.42 3.42 20.87
CA TRP A 397 -2.63 3.60 19.66
C TRP A 397 -1.36 2.73 19.62
N GLY A 398 -1.08 1.99 20.71
CA GLY A 398 0.17 1.25 20.84
C GLY A 398 1.39 2.16 20.95
N PRO A 399 2.59 1.65 20.65
CA PRO A 399 3.79 2.46 20.56
C PRO A 399 3.80 3.29 19.27
N VAL A 400 4.20 4.55 19.38
CA VAL A 400 4.51 5.39 18.23
C VAL A 400 5.91 5.03 17.75
N ASN A 401 6.02 4.18 16.73
CA ASN A 401 7.29 3.75 16.19
C ASN A 401 7.72 4.58 14.96
N ARG A 402 8.45 5.69 15.18
CA ARG A 402 8.99 6.52 14.10
C ARG A 402 10.19 5.88 13.40
N ASN A 403 10.62 4.67 13.80
CA ASN A 403 11.61 3.90 13.05
C ASN A 403 10.99 3.08 11.93
N ALA A 404 9.65 2.99 11.85
CA ALA A 404 8.99 2.02 11.00
C ALA A 404 9.34 2.18 9.52
N GLY A 405 9.80 3.34 9.06
CA GLY A 405 10.11 3.57 7.65
C GLY A 405 8.84 3.77 6.82
N SER A 406 8.94 3.59 5.50
CA SER A 406 7.86 3.90 4.54
C SER A 406 7.90 2.95 3.34
N GLY A 407 6.74 2.65 2.74
CA GLY A 407 6.61 1.81 1.55
C GLY A 407 7.34 0.48 1.71
N ASN A 408 8.22 0.16 0.77
CA ASN A 408 9.02 -1.08 0.80
C ASN A 408 10.02 -1.16 1.98
N SER A 409 10.31 -0.07 2.69
CA SER A 409 11.16 -0.11 3.89
C SER A 409 10.34 -0.16 5.18
N PHE A 410 9.01 -0.24 5.08
CA PHE A 410 8.14 -0.26 6.25
C PHE A 410 8.32 -1.55 7.05
N ASP A 411 8.68 -1.44 8.33
CA ASP A 411 8.80 -2.49 9.31
C ASP A 411 8.29 -1.96 10.66
N ALA A 412 7.08 -2.35 11.04
CA ALA A 412 6.45 -1.90 12.28
C ALA A 412 7.26 -2.25 13.54
N ALA A 413 8.11 -3.29 13.48
CA ALA A 413 8.96 -3.72 14.58
C ALA A 413 10.36 -3.07 14.57
N ALA A 414 10.64 -2.15 13.63
CA ALA A 414 11.95 -1.52 13.52
C ALA A 414 12.40 -0.89 14.85
N GLY A 415 13.60 -1.26 15.30
CA GLY A 415 14.15 -0.80 16.58
C GLY A 415 13.61 -1.52 17.82
N ILE A 416 12.76 -2.54 17.68
CA ILE A 416 12.26 -3.34 18.80
C ILE A 416 12.83 -4.76 18.68
N SER A 417 13.36 -5.30 19.78
CA SER A 417 13.90 -6.66 19.81
C SER A 417 13.43 -7.44 21.03
N GLY A 418 13.30 -8.75 20.89
CA GLY A 418 12.77 -9.63 21.93
C GLY A 418 11.69 -10.58 21.40
N SER A 419 11.25 -11.49 22.27
CA SER A 419 10.13 -12.40 22.00
C SER A 419 8.83 -11.98 22.67
N GLY A 420 8.90 -11.09 23.65
CA GLY A 420 7.74 -10.50 24.31
C GLY A 420 6.92 -9.63 23.37
N ASP A 421 5.68 -9.39 23.76
CA ASP A 421 4.68 -8.69 22.97
C ASP A 421 4.18 -7.40 23.65
N PHE A 422 3.43 -6.57 22.93
CA PHE A 422 2.69 -5.46 23.53
C PHE A 422 1.28 -5.91 23.90
N LEU A 423 0.89 -5.63 25.14
CA LEU A 423 -0.47 -5.87 25.64
C LEU A 423 -1.25 -4.55 25.54
N PRO A 424 -2.19 -4.43 24.58
CA PRO A 424 -3.06 -3.26 24.47
C PRO A 424 -4.01 -3.13 25.68
N PRO A 425 -4.64 -1.95 25.87
CA PRO A 425 -5.73 -1.82 26.82
C PRO A 425 -6.92 -2.70 26.42
N PHE A 426 -7.79 -3.02 27.39
CA PHE A 426 -8.93 -3.93 27.24
C PHE A 426 -10.06 -3.46 26.28
N THR A 427 -9.82 -2.48 25.41
CA THR A 427 -10.83 -1.84 24.53
C THR A 427 -10.29 -1.56 23.12
N ASP A 428 -11.19 -1.48 22.13
CA ASP A 428 -11.01 -1.18 20.68
C ASP A 428 -9.58 -0.87 20.19
N GLN A 429 -9.01 -1.76 19.39
CA GLN A 429 -7.71 -1.60 18.73
C GLN A 429 -7.92 -1.59 17.20
N PRO A 430 -6.92 -1.16 16.40
CA PRO A 430 -7.04 -1.24 14.95
C PRO A 430 -7.27 -2.69 14.52
N GLU A 431 -8.16 -2.94 13.57
CA GLU A 431 -8.41 -4.29 13.06
C GLU A 431 -8.27 -4.27 11.54
N PRO A 432 -7.07 -4.58 10.99
CA PRO A 432 -6.86 -4.59 9.55
C PRO A 432 -7.60 -5.78 8.92
N ILE A 433 -8.55 -5.49 8.03
CA ILE A 433 -9.25 -6.51 7.26
C ILE A 433 -8.99 -6.28 5.76
N VAL A 434 -8.35 -7.25 5.11
CA VAL A 434 -8.11 -7.20 3.66
C VAL A 434 -9.29 -7.78 2.91
N THR A 435 -9.88 -6.97 2.05
CA THR A 435 -11.11 -7.27 1.33
C THR A 435 -10.91 -7.18 -0.19
N PRO A 436 -11.72 -7.86 -1.00
CA PRO A 436 -11.78 -7.58 -2.43
C PRO A 436 -12.18 -6.13 -2.71
N LEU A 437 -11.78 -5.62 -3.88
CA LEU A 437 -12.13 -4.27 -4.31
C LEU A 437 -13.66 -4.02 -4.32
N THR A 438 -14.47 -5.06 -4.52
CA THR A 438 -15.95 -5.05 -4.54
C THR A 438 -16.60 -4.85 -3.18
N GLY A 439 -15.84 -4.92 -2.09
CA GLY A 439 -16.36 -4.81 -0.72
C GLY A 439 -16.01 -6.03 0.13
N PRO A 440 -16.41 -6.00 1.40
CA PRO A 440 -16.05 -7.01 2.38
C PRO A 440 -16.62 -8.39 2.01
N LEU A 441 -15.86 -9.43 2.35
CA LEU A 441 -16.33 -10.81 2.27
C LEU A 441 -17.21 -11.13 3.50
N PRO A 442 -18.11 -12.13 3.39
CA PRO A 442 -18.81 -12.65 4.57
C PRO A 442 -17.80 -13.12 5.61
N TRP A 443 -17.94 -12.68 6.85
CA TRP A 443 -17.09 -13.16 7.93
C TRP A 443 -17.23 -14.70 8.08
N PRO A 444 -16.13 -15.46 8.26
CA PRO A 444 -14.75 -15.03 8.56
C PRO A 444 -13.80 -15.00 7.34
N ASP A 445 -14.31 -14.92 6.12
CA ASP A 445 -13.46 -15.04 4.93
C ASP A 445 -12.53 -13.84 4.78
N VAL A 446 -11.23 -14.11 4.67
CA VAL A 446 -10.20 -13.12 4.34
C VAL A 446 -9.74 -13.30 2.90
N MET A 447 -9.45 -12.20 2.21
CA MET A 447 -8.95 -12.27 0.85
C MET A 447 -7.54 -12.83 0.85
N THR A 448 -7.27 -13.96 0.20
CA THR A 448 -5.92 -14.58 0.21
C THR A 448 -5.17 -14.46 -1.11
N THR A 449 -5.83 -14.09 -2.20
CA THR A 449 -5.23 -13.98 -3.54
C THR A 449 -5.94 -12.92 -4.38
N ILE A 450 -5.21 -12.31 -5.31
CA ILE A 450 -5.74 -11.45 -6.36
C ILE A 450 -5.68 -12.25 -7.67
N ASP A 451 -6.78 -12.91 -8.02
CA ASP A 451 -6.84 -13.73 -9.24
C ASP A 451 -7.53 -12.99 -10.40
N PHE A 452 -6.77 -12.77 -11.47
CA PHE A 452 -7.28 -12.28 -12.75
C PHE A 452 -7.90 -13.38 -13.61
N GLY A 453 -7.67 -14.65 -13.27
CA GLY A 453 -8.15 -15.79 -14.05
C GLY A 453 -7.47 -15.87 -15.43
N THR A 454 -8.25 -16.28 -16.44
CA THR A 454 -7.79 -16.30 -17.84
C THR A 454 -8.36 -15.10 -18.57
N VAL A 455 -7.48 -14.30 -19.16
CA VAL A 455 -7.82 -13.12 -19.97
C VAL A 455 -7.21 -13.26 -21.36
N HIS A 456 -7.71 -12.52 -22.34
CA HIS A 456 -7.22 -12.58 -23.70
C HIS A 456 -6.39 -11.36 -24.10
N VAL A 457 -5.50 -11.54 -25.07
CA VAL A 457 -4.68 -10.42 -25.58
C VAL A 457 -5.58 -9.31 -26.12
N GLY A 458 -5.32 -8.08 -25.69
CA GLY A 458 -6.11 -6.89 -26.02
C GLY A 458 -7.14 -6.51 -24.97
N GLU A 459 -7.40 -7.37 -23.98
CA GLU A 459 -8.29 -7.05 -22.87
C GLU A 459 -7.61 -6.19 -21.80
N THR A 460 -8.43 -5.46 -21.05
CA THR A 460 -8.02 -4.76 -19.83
C THR A 460 -8.93 -5.19 -18.70
N VAL A 461 -8.36 -5.70 -17.60
CA VAL A 461 -9.14 -6.20 -16.46
C VAL A 461 -8.74 -5.46 -15.19
N LEU A 462 -9.74 -5.06 -14.40
CA LEU A 462 -9.57 -4.38 -13.11
C LEU A 462 -9.89 -5.34 -11.96
N LYS A 463 -8.91 -5.52 -11.07
CA LYS A 463 -9.02 -6.21 -9.77
C LYS A 463 -8.33 -5.34 -8.71
N GLY A 464 -8.06 -5.89 -7.54
CA GLY A 464 -7.34 -5.21 -6.46
C GLY A 464 -7.93 -5.60 -5.12
N PHE A 465 -7.55 -4.84 -4.09
CA PHE A 465 -7.94 -5.08 -2.72
C PHE A 465 -8.35 -3.77 -2.02
N GLY A 466 -9.12 -3.90 -0.97
CA GLY A 466 -9.38 -2.87 0.03
C GLY A 466 -8.74 -3.26 1.36
N ILE A 467 -8.43 -2.26 2.17
CA ILE A 467 -8.02 -2.43 3.56
C ILE A 467 -9.03 -1.66 4.40
N GLU A 468 -9.79 -2.39 5.21
CA GLU A 468 -10.75 -1.86 6.15
C GLU A 468 -10.18 -1.85 7.56
N ASN A 469 -10.57 -0.84 8.34
CA ASN A 469 -10.38 -0.84 9.78
C ASN A 469 -11.68 -1.32 10.45
N GLY A 470 -11.71 -2.60 10.82
CA GLY A 470 -12.85 -3.27 11.46
C GLY A 470 -13.07 -2.89 12.93
N SER A 471 -12.24 -2.01 13.49
CA SER A 471 -12.33 -1.60 14.88
C SER A 471 -13.72 -1.06 15.27
N GLY A 472 -14.11 -1.29 16.53
CA GLY A 472 -15.41 -0.95 17.12
C GLY A 472 -15.74 0.56 17.20
N ASN A 473 -16.51 0.98 18.22
CA ASN A 473 -17.03 2.35 18.30
C ASN A 473 -15.92 3.39 18.56
N ALA A 474 -15.51 4.06 17.47
CA ALA A 474 -14.46 5.09 17.41
C ALA A 474 -13.02 4.58 17.54
N GLY A 475 -12.78 3.32 17.15
CA GLY A 475 -11.46 2.69 17.23
C GLY A 475 -10.33 3.50 16.57
N PRO A 476 -9.08 3.29 17.00
CA PRO A 476 -7.92 4.05 16.53
C PRO A 476 -7.69 3.88 15.02
N GLU A 477 -7.06 4.88 14.40
CA GLU A 477 -6.54 4.82 13.04
C GLU A 477 -5.58 3.64 12.85
N LEU A 478 -5.66 3.03 11.68
CA LEU A 478 -4.78 1.97 11.23
C LEU A 478 -3.74 2.58 10.28
N TYR A 479 -2.46 2.34 10.56
CA TYR A 479 -1.35 2.76 9.70
C TYR A 479 -0.58 1.55 9.18
N GLY A 480 0.05 1.69 8.03
CA GLY A 480 0.81 0.61 7.41
C GLY A 480 1.34 0.99 6.03
N ALA A 481 1.81 -0.01 5.29
CA ALA A 481 2.31 0.17 3.94
C ALA A 481 1.93 -0.98 3.00
N VAL A 482 1.60 -0.61 1.77
CA VAL A 482 1.62 -1.52 0.62
C VAL A 482 3.07 -1.65 0.15
N GLN A 483 3.53 -2.88 0.00
CA GLN A 483 4.89 -3.22 -0.39
C GLN A 483 4.87 -4.06 -1.67
N SER A 484 5.54 -3.54 -2.70
CA SER A 484 5.62 -4.16 -4.02
C SER A 484 6.93 -4.89 -4.28
N ALA A 485 7.94 -4.74 -3.42
CA ALA A 485 9.27 -5.35 -3.60
C ALA A 485 9.95 -5.77 -2.28
N ALA A 486 9.19 -5.90 -1.18
CA ALA A 486 9.69 -6.26 0.14
C ALA A 486 8.73 -7.21 0.86
N HIS A 487 9.24 -7.96 1.85
CA HIS A 487 8.49 -8.86 2.74
C HIS A 487 7.55 -9.86 2.02
N GLY A 488 7.92 -10.27 0.81
CA GLY A 488 7.14 -11.17 -0.04
C GLY A 488 6.39 -10.48 -1.19
N GLY A 489 6.33 -9.15 -1.20
CA GLY A 489 5.90 -8.37 -2.36
C GLY A 489 6.92 -8.44 -3.50
N SER A 490 6.44 -8.61 -4.74
CA SER A 490 7.24 -8.83 -5.95
C SER A 490 6.51 -8.44 -7.24
N VAL A 491 5.90 -7.26 -7.27
CA VAL A 491 5.21 -6.74 -8.46
C VAL A 491 6.24 -6.22 -9.46
N THR A 492 6.43 -6.98 -10.54
CA THR A 492 7.46 -6.75 -11.56
C THR A 492 6.95 -6.90 -12.99
N ASP A 493 5.76 -7.48 -13.19
CA ASP A 493 5.17 -7.65 -14.51
C ASP A 493 4.70 -6.30 -15.08
N PRO A 494 5.23 -5.85 -16.23
CA PRO A 494 4.91 -4.53 -16.79
C PRO A 494 3.46 -4.41 -17.28
N ARG A 495 2.71 -5.52 -17.36
CA ARG A 495 1.29 -5.52 -17.68
C ARG A 495 0.42 -5.08 -16.50
N LEU A 496 0.96 -5.08 -15.28
CA LEU A 496 0.26 -4.65 -14.08
C LEU A 496 0.47 -3.15 -13.84
N SER A 497 -0.59 -2.45 -13.46
CA SER A 497 -0.55 -1.02 -13.10
C SER A 497 -1.61 -0.70 -12.04
N GLY A 498 -1.64 0.55 -11.58
CA GLY A 498 -2.59 1.04 -10.57
C GLY A 498 -1.99 1.11 -9.16
N ALA A 499 -2.73 1.72 -8.24
CA ALA A 499 -2.24 2.02 -6.89
C ALA A 499 -1.76 0.77 -6.13
N GLY A 500 -2.40 -0.38 -6.31
CA GLY A 500 -2.02 -1.63 -5.64
C GLY A 500 -0.70 -2.25 -6.13
N THR A 501 -0.08 -1.69 -7.18
CA THR A 501 1.21 -2.16 -7.73
C THR A 501 2.41 -1.34 -7.26
N ILE A 502 2.16 -0.24 -6.55
CA ILE A 502 3.17 0.74 -6.15
C ILE A 502 3.29 0.72 -4.64
N ALA A 503 4.53 0.70 -4.14
CA ALA A 503 4.79 0.78 -2.70
C ALA A 503 4.34 2.14 -2.17
N GLN A 504 3.52 2.15 -1.12
CA GLN A 504 2.95 3.35 -0.55
C GLN A 504 2.49 3.16 0.88
N ASP A 505 2.54 4.22 1.66
CA ASP A 505 2.00 4.23 3.01
C ASP A 505 0.50 4.49 3.00
N PHE A 506 -0.17 4.02 4.04
CA PHE A 506 -1.58 4.27 4.24
C PHE A 506 -1.89 4.60 5.69
N THR A 507 -2.92 5.42 5.83
CA THR A 507 -3.59 5.72 7.09
C THR A 507 -5.07 5.57 6.83
N ILE A 508 -5.71 4.71 7.60
CA ILE A 508 -7.13 4.42 7.51
C ILE A 508 -7.72 4.91 8.81
N ASN A 509 -8.76 5.74 8.69
CA ASN A 509 -9.45 6.28 9.85
C ASN A 509 -9.99 5.16 10.74
N GLY A 510 -10.46 5.53 11.94
CA GLY A 510 -11.22 4.64 12.81
C GLY A 510 -12.46 4.04 12.13
N ARG A 511 -13.28 3.32 12.92
CA ARG A 511 -14.52 2.63 12.52
C ARG A 511 -15.02 2.86 11.08
N GLY A 512 -14.92 1.83 10.24
CA GLY A 512 -15.47 1.83 8.88
C GLY A 512 -14.63 2.61 7.86
N GLY A 513 -13.44 3.08 8.25
CA GLY A 513 -12.42 3.58 7.33
C GLY A 513 -12.02 2.48 6.33
N LEU A 514 -11.84 2.87 5.07
CA LEU A 514 -11.56 1.95 3.98
C LEU A 514 -10.69 2.61 2.90
N ALA A 515 -9.48 2.09 2.72
CA ALA A 515 -8.62 2.45 1.59
C ALA A 515 -8.69 1.39 0.50
N ARG A 516 -8.69 1.80 -0.78
CA ARG A 516 -8.80 0.90 -1.94
C ARG A 516 -7.60 1.00 -2.86
N TYR A 517 -7.11 -0.15 -3.30
CA TYR A 517 -5.88 -0.31 -4.08
C TYR A 517 -6.17 -1.09 -5.36
N PRO A 518 -6.68 -0.42 -6.40
CA PRO A 518 -6.93 -1.06 -7.69
C PRO A 518 -5.62 -1.53 -8.35
N ILE A 519 -5.72 -2.66 -9.04
CA ILE A 519 -4.70 -3.25 -9.90
C ILE A 519 -5.33 -3.53 -11.26
N ILE A 520 -4.73 -2.99 -12.32
CA ILE A 520 -5.18 -3.16 -13.70
C ILE A 520 -4.18 -4.06 -14.43
N LEU A 521 -4.70 -5.13 -15.03
CA LEU A 521 -3.97 -5.97 -15.98
C LEU A 521 -4.24 -5.50 -17.41
N HIS A 522 -3.20 -5.02 -18.09
CA HIS A 522 -3.20 -4.72 -19.52
C HIS A 522 -2.71 -5.95 -20.27
N ALA A 523 -3.62 -6.73 -20.86
CA ALA A 523 -3.31 -7.99 -21.52
C ALA A 523 -2.65 -7.76 -22.90
N THR A 524 -1.54 -7.02 -22.96
CA THR A 524 -0.85 -6.66 -24.21
C THR A 524 -0.01 -7.80 -24.78
N THR A 525 0.30 -8.81 -23.99
CA THR A 525 1.11 -9.96 -24.41
C THR A 525 0.65 -11.22 -23.67
N ALA A 526 0.54 -12.32 -24.42
CA ALA A 526 0.18 -13.64 -23.89
C ALA A 526 1.26 -14.18 -22.94
N GLY A 527 0.83 -14.90 -21.91
CA GLY A 527 1.71 -15.47 -20.89
C GLY A 527 1.11 -15.39 -19.48
N PRO A 528 1.55 -16.26 -18.55
CA PRO A 528 1.11 -16.23 -17.16
C PRO A 528 1.67 -15.02 -16.41
N LEU A 529 0.99 -14.60 -15.33
CA LEU A 529 1.55 -13.76 -14.28
C LEU A 529 2.40 -14.67 -13.37
N ARG A 530 3.73 -14.52 -13.38
CA ARG A 530 4.65 -15.39 -12.63
C ARG A 530 5.23 -14.68 -11.42
N GLY A 531 5.08 -15.28 -10.24
CA GLY A 531 5.74 -14.81 -9.02
C GLY A 531 5.40 -13.37 -8.64
N GLN A 532 4.20 -12.90 -8.99
CA GLN A 532 3.72 -11.56 -8.65
C GLN A 532 3.01 -11.65 -7.30
N ALA A 533 3.30 -10.71 -6.41
CA ALA A 533 2.63 -10.60 -5.12
C ALA A 533 2.71 -9.17 -4.59
N VAL A 534 1.73 -8.78 -3.78
CA VAL A 534 1.76 -7.55 -2.99
C VAL A 534 1.72 -7.92 -1.53
N HIS A 535 2.53 -7.26 -0.71
CA HIS A 535 2.51 -7.43 0.73
C HIS A 535 1.89 -6.20 1.38
N ILE A 536 0.96 -6.39 2.31
CA ILE A 536 0.31 -5.34 3.07
C ILE A 536 0.80 -5.43 4.51
N ALA A 537 1.70 -4.54 4.90
CA ALA A 537 2.24 -4.46 6.25
C ALA A 537 1.40 -3.51 7.10
N TYR A 538 1.19 -3.85 8.38
CA TYR A 538 0.42 -3.04 9.33
C TYR A 538 1.29 -2.63 10.52
N GLY A 539 1.02 -1.46 11.07
CA GLY A 539 1.73 -0.88 12.21
C GLY A 539 1.32 -1.42 13.58
N ALA A 540 0.04 -1.74 13.76
CA ALA A 540 -0.53 -2.33 14.96
C ALA A 540 -1.92 -2.91 14.63
N GLY A 541 -2.31 -4.05 15.22
CA GLY A 541 -3.68 -4.55 15.08
C GLY A 541 -4.09 -5.69 16.01
N VAL A 542 -5.40 -5.85 16.22
CA VAL A 542 -6.00 -7.02 16.89
C VAL A 542 -5.60 -8.29 16.15
N LYS A 543 -5.16 -9.27 16.92
CA LYS A 543 -4.81 -10.61 16.44
C LYS A 543 -6.07 -11.31 15.92
N ILE A 544 -6.18 -11.53 14.61
CA ILE A 544 -7.22 -12.44 14.08
C ILE A 544 -6.85 -13.90 14.45
N ASP A 545 -5.55 -14.23 14.59
CA ASP A 545 -5.07 -15.61 14.80
C ASP A 545 -4.08 -15.84 15.98
N GLY A 546 -4.01 -14.95 16.96
CA GLY A 546 -3.12 -15.12 18.13
C GLY A 546 -1.62 -14.79 17.93
N GLY A 547 -1.25 -14.03 16.87
CA GLY A 547 0.10 -13.56 16.54
C GLY A 547 0.73 -12.53 17.50
N ARG A 548 1.76 -11.76 17.09
CA ARG A 548 2.34 -10.64 17.89
C ARG A 548 1.61 -9.32 17.59
N TYR A 549 1.71 -8.30 18.44
CA TYR A 549 1.12 -6.96 18.31
C TYR A 549 1.56 -6.23 17.03
N PHE A 550 2.80 -6.44 16.62
CA PHE A 550 3.24 -6.18 15.25
C PHE A 550 2.97 -7.43 14.43
N ASP A 551 1.81 -7.48 13.80
CA ASP A 551 1.58 -8.48 12.77
C ASP A 551 2.45 -8.13 11.56
N GLY A 552 3.11 -9.15 11.01
CA GLY A 552 4.04 -9.01 9.90
C GLY A 552 3.36 -8.64 8.59
N GLY A 553 2.03 -8.49 8.58
CA GLY A 553 1.25 -8.13 7.41
C GLY A 553 0.71 -9.34 6.65
N GLN A 554 0.03 -9.07 5.55
CA GLN A 554 -0.56 -10.09 4.69
C GLN A 554 0.01 -10.01 3.28
N THR A 555 0.50 -11.14 2.75
CA THR A 555 0.93 -11.24 1.35
C THR A 555 -0.18 -11.81 0.49
N LEU A 556 -0.58 -11.07 -0.56
CA LEU A 556 -1.52 -11.52 -1.58
C LEU A 556 -0.76 -11.87 -2.87
N PRO A 557 -0.71 -13.15 -3.27
CA PRO A 557 -0.28 -13.53 -4.60
C PRO A 557 -1.19 -12.87 -5.66
N ILE A 558 -0.59 -12.45 -6.76
CA ILE A 558 -1.30 -11.95 -7.94
C ILE A 558 -1.18 -13.02 -9.03
N THR A 559 -2.30 -13.65 -9.36
CA THR A 559 -2.34 -14.78 -10.30
C THR A 559 -3.18 -14.45 -11.53
N GLY A 560 -2.94 -15.21 -12.60
CA GLY A 560 -3.70 -15.13 -13.84
C GLY A 560 -2.85 -15.52 -15.04
N LYS A 561 -3.48 -15.60 -16.20
CA LYS A 561 -2.81 -15.82 -17.48
C LYS A 561 -3.48 -15.06 -18.60
N VAL A 562 -2.66 -14.51 -19.49
CA VAL A 562 -3.10 -13.93 -20.74
C VAL A 562 -2.95 -14.98 -21.84
N LEU A 563 -4.00 -15.23 -22.63
CA LEU A 563 -3.97 -16.13 -23.79
C LEU A 563 -4.20 -15.35 -25.09
N ASN A 564 -3.62 -15.82 -26.18
CA ASN A 564 -4.12 -15.47 -27.50
C ASN A 564 -5.45 -16.18 -27.75
N HIS A 565 -6.34 -15.57 -28.53
CA HIS A 565 -7.46 -16.32 -29.09
C HIS A 565 -6.94 -17.41 -30.04
N ALA A 566 -7.64 -18.54 -30.10
CA ALA A 566 -7.37 -19.55 -31.13
C ALA A 566 -7.53 -18.93 -32.53
N ALA A 567 -6.63 -19.28 -33.45
CA ALA A 567 -6.60 -18.72 -34.81
C ALA A 567 -6.75 -19.85 -35.85
N PRO A 568 -7.97 -20.19 -36.28
CA PRO A 568 -8.19 -21.27 -37.23
C PRO A 568 -7.60 -20.93 -38.61
N ALA A 569 -6.82 -21.85 -39.16
CA ALA A 569 -6.22 -21.70 -40.49
C ALA A 569 -6.22 -23.03 -41.27
N PHE A 570 -6.29 -22.95 -42.60
CA PHE A 570 -6.00 -24.08 -43.48
C PHE A 570 -4.53 -24.09 -43.86
N ILE A 571 -3.87 -25.25 -43.83
CA ILE A 571 -2.46 -25.41 -44.16
C ILE A 571 -2.31 -26.46 -45.25
N ALA A 572 -1.59 -26.15 -46.32
CA ALA A 572 -1.25 -27.14 -47.33
C ALA A 572 -0.16 -28.08 -46.82
N GLN A 573 -0.40 -29.39 -46.84
CA GLN A 573 0.57 -30.41 -46.43
C GLN A 573 1.30 -31.01 -47.62
N SER A 574 0.58 -31.32 -48.71
CA SER A 574 1.14 -31.89 -49.93
C SER A 574 0.16 -31.80 -51.11
N GLY A 575 0.66 -32.09 -52.31
CA GLY A 575 -0.13 -32.13 -53.55
C GLY A 575 0.00 -30.86 -54.40
N PRO A 576 -0.60 -30.86 -55.61
CA PRO A 576 -0.52 -29.75 -56.55
C PRO A 576 -1.46 -28.60 -56.17
N GLY A 577 -1.23 -27.43 -56.76
CA GLY A 577 -2.10 -26.27 -56.61
C GLY A 577 -1.56 -25.22 -55.66
N ARG A 578 -2.28 -24.09 -55.57
CA ARG A 578 -1.90 -22.92 -54.78
C ARG A 578 -2.97 -22.59 -53.76
N LEU A 579 -2.64 -22.75 -52.48
CA LEU A 579 -3.44 -22.26 -51.37
C LEU A 579 -3.11 -20.79 -51.11
N SER A 580 -4.13 -19.95 -51.03
CA SER A 580 -4.00 -18.52 -50.71
C SER A 580 -5.22 -18.07 -49.90
N HIS A 581 -5.13 -16.95 -49.20
CA HIS A 581 -6.27 -16.41 -48.46
C HIS A 581 -6.21 -14.89 -48.29
N SER A 582 -7.36 -14.31 -47.99
CA SER A 582 -7.53 -12.92 -47.56
C SER A 582 -8.53 -12.90 -46.41
N GLY A 583 -8.08 -12.58 -45.20
CA GLY A 583 -8.87 -12.77 -43.99
C GLY A 583 -9.29 -14.24 -43.86
N ASN A 584 -10.59 -14.47 -43.68
CA ASN A 584 -11.16 -15.81 -43.50
C ASN A 584 -11.57 -16.51 -44.82
N ALA A 585 -11.34 -15.87 -45.97
CA ALA A 585 -11.64 -16.43 -47.28
C ALA A 585 -10.37 -17.05 -47.87
N TRP A 586 -10.37 -18.38 -47.98
CA TRP A 586 -9.31 -19.21 -48.50
C TRP A 586 -9.65 -19.67 -49.92
N THR A 587 -8.65 -19.80 -50.77
CA THR A 587 -8.76 -20.34 -52.12
C THR A 587 -7.67 -21.37 -52.37
N LEU A 588 -8.08 -22.59 -52.72
CA LEU A 588 -7.21 -23.61 -53.28
C LEU A 588 -7.45 -23.69 -54.80
N ASP A 589 -6.48 -23.20 -55.56
CA ASP A 589 -6.51 -23.27 -57.02
C ASP A 589 -5.72 -24.48 -57.51
N LEU A 590 -6.41 -25.46 -58.08
CA LEU A 590 -5.81 -26.69 -58.59
C LEU A 590 -5.35 -26.54 -60.05
N GLY A 591 -5.67 -25.43 -60.71
CA GLY A 591 -5.36 -25.16 -62.12
C GLY A 591 -6.12 -26.06 -63.09
N THR A 592 -5.53 -26.31 -64.26
CA THR A 592 -6.15 -27.08 -65.35
C THR A 592 -5.87 -28.58 -65.24
N LEU A 593 -6.87 -29.42 -65.53
CA LEU A 593 -6.76 -30.89 -65.70
C LEU A 593 -7.21 -31.25 -67.13
N HIS A 594 -6.63 -32.27 -67.75
CA HIS A 594 -7.18 -32.83 -69.01
C HIS A 594 -8.04 -34.06 -68.72
N VAL A 595 -9.04 -34.31 -69.55
CA VAL A 595 -9.86 -35.52 -69.45
C VAL A 595 -8.96 -36.75 -69.64
N GLY A 596 -9.02 -37.68 -68.69
CA GLY A 596 -8.21 -38.90 -68.70
C GLY A 596 -6.82 -38.76 -68.05
N ASP A 597 -6.46 -37.58 -67.55
CA ASP A 597 -5.31 -37.41 -66.66
C ASP A 597 -5.50 -38.20 -65.35
N THR A 598 -4.44 -38.27 -64.53
CA THR A 598 -4.57 -38.69 -63.14
C THR A 598 -5.24 -37.60 -62.31
N ASP A 599 -6.16 -37.99 -61.42
CA ASP A 599 -6.79 -37.09 -60.45
C ASP A 599 -5.75 -36.30 -59.64
N LYS A 600 -6.02 -35.02 -59.39
CA LYS A 600 -5.17 -34.18 -58.54
C LYS A 600 -5.61 -34.34 -57.09
N LEU A 601 -4.73 -34.88 -56.25
CA LEU A 601 -4.95 -35.04 -54.82
C LEU A 601 -4.11 -34.05 -54.00
N VAL A 602 -4.78 -33.24 -53.19
CA VAL A 602 -4.17 -32.30 -52.24
C VAL A 602 -4.48 -32.74 -50.82
N SER A 603 -3.47 -32.76 -49.95
CA SER A 603 -3.63 -32.94 -48.52
C SER A 603 -3.52 -31.59 -47.82
N LEU A 604 -4.54 -31.27 -47.03
CA LEU A 604 -4.62 -30.09 -46.18
C LEU A 604 -4.68 -30.52 -44.71
N ALA A 605 -4.30 -29.58 -43.85
CA ALA A 605 -4.56 -29.61 -42.42
C ALA A 605 -5.41 -28.40 -42.01
N VAL A 606 -6.05 -28.52 -40.86
CA VAL A 606 -6.50 -27.36 -40.09
C VAL A 606 -5.55 -27.16 -38.92
N ALA A 607 -5.16 -25.92 -38.68
CA ALA A 607 -4.25 -25.56 -37.61
C ALA A 607 -4.84 -24.48 -36.72
N ASN A 608 -4.42 -24.48 -35.46
CA ASN A 608 -4.51 -23.31 -34.61
C ASN A 608 -3.25 -22.47 -34.80
N ALA A 609 -3.28 -21.50 -35.72
CA ALA A 609 -2.15 -20.67 -36.07
C ALA A 609 -1.79 -19.60 -35.02
N ALA A 610 -2.42 -19.62 -33.84
CA ALA A 610 -2.13 -18.68 -32.77
C ALA A 610 -0.79 -19.04 -32.11
N ALA A 611 0.04 -18.04 -31.82
CA ALA A 611 1.25 -18.23 -31.03
C ALA A 611 0.88 -18.63 -29.59
N GLY A 612 1.70 -19.51 -28.98
CA GLY A 612 1.47 -19.95 -27.61
C GLY A 612 1.78 -18.87 -26.56
N PRO A 613 1.06 -18.82 -25.42
CA PRO A 613 -0.11 -19.64 -25.09
C PRO A 613 -1.41 -19.10 -25.72
N SER A 614 -2.29 -19.99 -26.20
CA SER A 614 -3.60 -19.64 -26.78
C SER A 614 -4.74 -20.47 -26.21
N ASP A 615 -5.98 -20.11 -26.55
CA ASP A 615 -7.10 -21.03 -26.47
C ASP A 615 -6.87 -22.29 -27.33
N LEU A 616 -7.51 -23.39 -26.94
CA LEU A 616 -7.66 -24.59 -27.76
C LEU A 616 -8.61 -24.31 -28.92
N LEU A 617 -8.30 -24.85 -30.08
CA LEU A 617 -9.18 -24.79 -31.26
C LEU A 617 -9.93 -26.10 -31.45
N SER A 618 -11.24 -25.96 -31.64
CA SER A 618 -12.14 -27.04 -32.05
C SER A 618 -12.95 -26.60 -33.27
N GLY A 619 -13.60 -27.52 -33.97
CA GLY A 619 -14.48 -27.14 -35.07
C GLY A 619 -15.12 -28.30 -35.80
N ASN A 620 -16.10 -27.96 -36.63
CA ASN A 620 -16.76 -28.85 -37.57
C ASN A 620 -16.82 -28.21 -38.96
N PHE A 621 -17.12 -29.03 -39.98
CA PHE A 621 -17.14 -28.59 -41.36
C PHE A 621 -18.53 -28.71 -41.96
N SER A 622 -18.87 -27.79 -42.86
CA SER A 622 -19.93 -27.96 -43.84
C SER A 622 -19.32 -27.98 -45.25
N VAL A 623 -19.74 -28.93 -46.07
CA VAL A 623 -19.21 -29.17 -47.41
C VAL A 623 -20.34 -28.97 -48.42
N ALA A 624 -20.12 -28.08 -49.39
CA ALA A 624 -20.94 -27.99 -50.59
C ALA A 624 -20.24 -28.77 -51.71
N GLU A 625 -20.72 -29.99 -51.97
CA GLU A 625 -20.10 -30.90 -52.93
C GLU A 625 -20.25 -30.42 -54.38
N ASN A 626 -19.25 -30.76 -55.21
CA ASN A 626 -19.29 -30.58 -56.65
C ASN A 626 -18.85 -31.91 -57.32
N PRO A 627 -19.52 -32.39 -58.38
CA PRO A 627 -19.14 -33.65 -59.03
C PRO A 627 -17.67 -33.72 -59.47
N GLY A 628 -17.06 -32.58 -59.81
CA GLY A 628 -15.66 -32.49 -60.21
C GLY A 628 -14.66 -32.41 -59.06
N ILE A 629 -15.10 -32.03 -57.86
CA ILE A 629 -14.23 -31.83 -56.68
C ILE A 629 -14.82 -32.56 -55.47
N ARG A 630 -14.11 -33.58 -54.99
CA ARG A 630 -14.48 -34.35 -53.80
C ARG A 630 -13.66 -33.92 -52.59
N VAL A 631 -14.31 -33.81 -51.44
CA VAL A 631 -13.69 -33.48 -50.15
C VAL A 631 -13.84 -34.67 -49.20
N ASN A 632 -12.73 -35.19 -48.70
CA ASN A 632 -12.69 -36.28 -47.74
C ASN A 632 -12.00 -35.84 -46.44
N GLY A 633 -12.37 -36.44 -45.31
CA GLY A 633 -11.72 -36.18 -44.01
C GLY A 633 -12.17 -34.89 -43.31
N ALA A 634 -13.23 -34.24 -43.79
CA ALA A 634 -13.87 -33.08 -43.17
C ALA A 634 -14.68 -33.46 -41.90
N ASN A 635 -14.08 -34.24 -41.00
CA ASN A 635 -14.68 -34.66 -39.72
C ASN A 635 -14.48 -33.56 -38.67
N SER A 636 -15.34 -33.49 -37.65
CA SER A 636 -15.11 -32.61 -36.50
C SER A 636 -13.79 -32.91 -35.79
N PHE A 637 -13.29 -31.91 -35.08
CA PHE A 637 -12.08 -32.00 -34.26
C PHE A 637 -12.19 -31.12 -33.02
N ALA A 638 -11.33 -31.40 -32.03
CA ALA A 638 -11.27 -30.64 -30.81
C ALA A 638 -9.85 -30.64 -30.23
N GLY A 639 -9.57 -29.62 -29.41
CA GLY A 639 -8.40 -29.60 -28.55
C GLY A 639 -7.07 -29.31 -29.25
N LEU A 640 -7.07 -28.65 -30.42
CA LEU A 640 -5.81 -28.24 -31.04
C LEU A 640 -5.17 -27.12 -30.23
N GLU A 641 -3.99 -27.40 -29.67
CA GLU A 641 -3.18 -26.43 -28.95
C GLU A 641 -2.61 -25.36 -29.89
N ALA A 642 -1.98 -24.33 -29.32
CA ALA A 642 -1.29 -23.30 -30.09
C ALA A 642 -0.29 -23.94 -31.07
N GLU A 643 -0.30 -23.47 -32.31
CA GLU A 643 0.57 -23.92 -33.42
C GLU A 643 0.40 -25.40 -33.82
N GLU A 644 -0.56 -26.12 -33.21
CA GLU A 644 -0.85 -27.50 -33.54
C GLU A 644 -1.69 -27.61 -34.82
N LEU A 645 -1.48 -28.71 -35.56
CA LEU A 645 -2.20 -29.03 -36.78
C LEU A 645 -2.86 -30.40 -36.71
N ARG A 646 -4.05 -30.49 -37.32
CA ARG A 646 -4.73 -31.74 -37.65
C ARG A 646 -4.75 -31.94 -39.15
N GLY A 647 -4.00 -32.92 -39.63
CA GLY A 647 -4.05 -33.37 -41.01
C GLY A 647 -5.28 -34.23 -41.34
N GLY A 648 -5.33 -34.72 -42.58
CA GLY A 648 -6.32 -35.70 -43.03
C GLY A 648 -7.46 -35.13 -43.87
N LEU A 649 -7.53 -33.81 -44.06
CA LEU A 649 -8.42 -33.19 -45.02
C LEU A 649 -7.85 -33.39 -46.42
N ARG A 650 -8.56 -34.11 -47.29
CA ARG A 650 -8.11 -34.44 -48.65
C ARG A 650 -9.06 -33.87 -49.67
N ILE A 651 -8.51 -33.15 -50.64
CA ILE A 651 -9.24 -32.54 -51.75
C ILE A 651 -8.81 -33.25 -53.03
N MET A 652 -9.78 -33.77 -53.79
CA MET A 652 -9.53 -34.50 -55.03
C MET A 652 -10.31 -33.87 -56.18
N ALA A 653 -9.60 -33.33 -57.16
CA ALA A 653 -10.18 -32.93 -58.44
C ALA A 653 -10.13 -34.10 -59.42
N SER A 654 -11.28 -34.45 -59.99
CA SER A 654 -11.40 -35.62 -60.86
C SER A 654 -11.16 -35.26 -62.32
N ALA A 655 -10.17 -35.91 -62.94
CA ALA A 655 -9.92 -35.80 -64.38
C ALA A 655 -10.99 -36.52 -65.22
N ALA A 656 -11.91 -37.27 -64.58
CA ALA A 656 -13.08 -37.87 -65.23
C ALA A 656 -14.32 -36.95 -65.22
N ALA A 657 -14.23 -35.75 -64.63
CA ALA A 657 -15.34 -34.81 -64.59
C ALA A 657 -15.61 -34.20 -65.98
N PRO A 658 -16.85 -33.73 -66.26
CA PRO A 658 -17.15 -33.04 -67.51
C PRO A 658 -16.23 -31.83 -67.75
N PRO A 659 -15.80 -31.55 -69.00
CA PRO A 659 -15.03 -30.34 -69.29
C PRO A 659 -15.75 -29.07 -68.84
N GLY A 660 -15.03 -28.15 -68.22
CA GLY A 660 -15.56 -26.93 -67.63
C GLY A 660 -14.86 -26.53 -66.33
N ALA A 661 -15.27 -25.39 -65.77
CA ALA A 661 -14.79 -24.94 -64.46
C ALA A 661 -15.59 -25.62 -63.34
N HIS A 662 -14.90 -26.16 -62.34
CA HIS A 662 -15.53 -26.69 -61.13
C HIS A 662 -15.17 -25.85 -59.91
N SER A 663 -16.09 -25.78 -58.97
CA SER A 663 -15.88 -25.12 -57.68
C SER A 663 -16.61 -25.87 -56.58
N ALA A 664 -15.92 -26.10 -55.47
CA ALA A 664 -16.50 -26.61 -54.23
C ALA A 664 -16.19 -25.65 -53.08
N THR A 665 -17.06 -25.63 -52.07
CA THR A 665 -16.87 -24.79 -50.89
C THR A 665 -16.88 -25.65 -49.63
N LEU A 666 -15.88 -25.44 -48.79
CA LEU A 666 -15.78 -26.01 -47.45
C LEU A 666 -15.79 -24.87 -46.44
N VAL A 667 -16.73 -24.89 -45.50
CA VAL A 667 -16.75 -23.92 -44.39
C VAL A 667 -16.36 -24.64 -43.11
N LEU A 668 -15.31 -24.16 -42.46
CA LEU A 668 -14.97 -24.52 -41.08
C LEU A 668 -15.73 -23.58 -40.15
N HIS A 669 -16.46 -24.15 -39.20
CA HIS A 669 -17.11 -23.47 -38.08
C HIS A 669 -16.27 -23.69 -36.82
N PRO A 670 -15.36 -22.76 -36.47
CA PRO A 670 -14.40 -22.97 -35.40
C PRO A 670 -14.93 -22.48 -34.05
N THR A 671 -14.44 -23.08 -32.97
CA THR A 671 -14.72 -22.70 -31.59
C THR A 671 -13.41 -22.64 -30.82
N GLY A 672 -13.17 -21.51 -30.14
CA GLY A 672 -12.05 -21.36 -29.20
C GLY A 672 -12.51 -21.74 -27.78
N SER A 673 -11.69 -22.48 -27.03
CA SER A 673 -11.98 -22.84 -25.64
C SER A 673 -10.75 -22.91 -24.75
N ASN A 674 -10.92 -22.82 -23.43
CA ASN A 674 -9.82 -23.00 -22.50
C ASN A 674 -10.27 -23.56 -21.14
N ALA A 675 -9.29 -23.84 -20.27
CA ALA A 675 -9.51 -24.47 -18.97
C ALA A 675 -10.29 -23.61 -17.95
N SER A 676 -10.54 -22.32 -18.19
CA SER A 676 -11.41 -21.52 -17.32
C SER A 676 -12.90 -21.72 -17.59
N GLY A 677 -13.26 -22.58 -18.56
CA GLY A 677 -14.63 -22.79 -19.01
C GLY A 677 -15.07 -21.85 -20.13
N TYR A 678 -14.19 -20.98 -20.63
CA TYR A 678 -14.47 -20.19 -21.83
C TYR A 678 -14.66 -21.11 -23.04
N ALA A 679 -15.73 -20.87 -23.80
CA ALA A 679 -16.01 -21.49 -25.10
C ALA A 679 -16.83 -20.53 -25.96
N ALA A 680 -16.30 -20.12 -27.11
CA ALA A 680 -17.00 -19.21 -28.02
C ALA A 680 -16.76 -19.58 -29.47
N ALA A 681 -17.80 -19.42 -30.29
CA ALA A 681 -17.68 -19.54 -31.74
C ALA A 681 -16.74 -18.44 -32.28
N LEU A 682 -15.83 -18.84 -33.15
CA LEU A 682 -14.95 -17.96 -33.89
C LEU A 682 -15.54 -17.69 -35.28
N PRO A 683 -15.11 -16.64 -35.99
CA PRO A 683 -15.54 -16.42 -37.36
C PRO A 683 -15.22 -17.61 -38.27
N ASP A 684 -16.22 -18.02 -39.06
CA ASP A 684 -16.12 -19.09 -40.04
C ASP A 684 -14.94 -18.88 -41.00
N GLN A 685 -14.24 -19.96 -41.35
CA GLN A 685 -13.22 -19.99 -42.40
C GLN A 685 -13.81 -20.65 -43.64
N THR A 686 -13.86 -19.94 -44.76
CA THR A 686 -14.42 -20.47 -46.02
C THR A 686 -13.30 -20.79 -46.98
N LEU A 687 -13.14 -22.06 -47.35
CA LEU A 687 -12.25 -22.54 -48.39
C LEU A 687 -13.02 -22.79 -49.69
N THR A 688 -12.73 -21.99 -50.71
CA THR A 688 -13.16 -22.24 -52.09
C THR A 688 -12.09 -23.04 -52.82
N VAL A 689 -12.44 -24.23 -53.29
CA VAL A 689 -11.58 -25.04 -54.15
C VAL A 689 -12.06 -24.86 -55.59
N ARG A 690 -11.13 -24.63 -56.53
CA ARG A 690 -11.46 -24.50 -57.95
C ARG A 690 -10.49 -25.24 -58.86
N ASP A 691 -11.01 -25.67 -60.00
CA ASP A 691 -10.25 -26.22 -61.13
C ASP A 691 -10.89 -25.86 -62.48
N VAL A 692 -10.22 -26.23 -63.57
CA VAL A 692 -10.80 -26.28 -64.91
C VAL A 692 -10.42 -27.61 -65.57
N VAL A 693 -11.39 -28.39 -65.99
CA VAL A 693 -11.16 -29.59 -66.80
C VAL A 693 -11.30 -29.22 -68.29
N VAL A 694 -10.31 -29.58 -69.10
CA VAL A 694 -10.32 -29.40 -70.56
C VAL A 694 -10.30 -30.76 -71.25
N ALA A 695 -10.83 -30.81 -72.47
CA ALA A 695 -10.95 -32.04 -73.24
C ALA A 695 -9.59 -32.64 -73.64
#